data_AF-A0A103ELQ8-F1
#
_entry.id   AF-A0A103ELQ8-F1
#
_cell.length_a   1.000
_cell.length_b   1.000
_cell.length_c   1.000
_cell.angle_alpha   90.00
_cell.angle_beta   90.00
_cell.angle_gamma   90.00
#
_symmetry.space_group_name_H-M   'P 1'
#
loop_
_entity.id
_entity.type
_entity.pdbx_description
1 polymer ?
#
loop_
_entity_poly.entity_id
_entity_poly.type
_entity_poly.pdbx_seq_one_letter_code
_entity_poly.pdbx_strand_id
1 'polypeptide(L)'
;MAKTFYITAAPVGAVPKYLDPLEPKFIPHAMLELLPADAREVTIKALEANGWEIAPAGGIVLEHGYDAPIDVAQYGAANERLGALEALRQNGWAPSGTVWRRTPAAHVVDQPPLITRTSLERLSSVELVRQIVLQLTTFGWIVTEDANLTWTHDRVHAYLPPDFVERIRSDNAAVLDSLLESGWQRCGSGYWQPGKARSPYLPITADGIVNASREALREGAAVVHLHTRATDDQATLTIPGLNAPIGIGAQRNHIVLDDYDRIVPALLDQEPSAILNLSTSARGDRRASQSPLRRAHLKRYGHAQLAPDVASFSPGPVVFQAGGGYDNPNAFLADQLAHFAEVGVRPEIEVFNHTIVENSVTLYRSPLIGAGVPVLFMLVAAVDQYHRDPVSGDTSDDSLIDVPTRKAIAKLLQAGGDDAHQKAIELAAAQLQPTVDKLRNSFPSCKISLLLPGPFQAILVDVAIALDLDGIRVGLEDALNVFDARVPGGVRKAYGTGDQVRWLRLELERRGIGIDDAETLRDKLGMARPDVALFRQAEAALANHPSDEHLVSATSILGALQPVVDAYRQIEDRLAQHLAAHAESQPADPAALAEYVLAAARSFGVTIRSFVEELDRYEDHEYLSARYIQIPQALNFARELLTPRGHSIDAYDRALADYARVGETVTHDNASYSVRVDQFKPLPLRCLEYLVGIPCRYNSDYSDVINLRLRQSPRYSATMALLYHALRELTLELRNRSNAPLKASGPVWTVLEASGAAGELPGRRDIAPDDVPAMLDRVDWIVLPSTPTTNYPLGLKLSNGMAQLFHGFVAQIAADPALCSSTHAPLRVLAITHSGRRDDGETVIEASMLHNRFALNADSTGSYFSQESQLIYERLILPRLVDQPAKLAYTDRQFVRRDAAGFPLYEDGTRAQRIEPTQIARLPLLKCFAHSSGIATAQQLDNQACRDGERLGLTADELRTFFDRALLVSFGSAADIRLDWLGTSVVDVTAFNDVRSLAGTTSRHYVIEPGEHADVLQHCLARTQPADYRYEHATPIWEEGAQGKIVARLTGVFLLDDQARLNDGHSIRRYLAASPLWLRQWIARFHDAPADASAREILRALRPPMAAYQARSANQTARRALA
;
A
#
# COMPACT_ATOMS: atom_id res chain seq x y z
N MET A 1 1.26 11.40 -24.81
CA MET A 1 1.08 10.84 -23.45
C MET A 1 0.20 11.79 -22.67
N ALA A 2 -0.66 11.29 -21.79
CA ALA A 2 -1.42 12.16 -20.87
C ALA A 2 -0.46 12.85 -19.88
N LYS A 3 -0.80 14.06 -19.42
CA LYS A 3 -0.02 14.81 -18.42
C LYS A 3 -0.04 14.05 -17.08
N THR A 4 1.09 14.03 -16.39
CA THR A 4 1.20 13.57 -15.01
C THR A 4 1.96 14.58 -14.16
N PHE A 5 1.70 14.58 -12.85
CA PHE A 5 2.53 15.23 -11.84
C PHE A 5 3.01 14.21 -10.82
N TYR A 6 4.17 14.43 -10.20
CA TYR A 6 4.44 13.78 -8.91
C TYR A 6 4.05 14.71 -7.75
N ILE A 7 3.59 14.11 -6.65
CA ILE A 7 3.20 14.87 -5.45
C ILE A 7 4.30 14.76 -4.38
N THR A 8 4.71 15.91 -3.84
CA THR A 8 5.56 16.00 -2.64
C THR A 8 4.70 16.34 -1.43
N ALA A 9 4.78 15.54 -0.38
CA ALA A 9 4.09 15.75 0.90
C ALA A 9 5.03 16.39 1.94
N ALA A 10 4.64 17.51 2.57
CA ALA A 10 5.43 18.21 3.57
C ALA A 10 4.72 18.25 4.96
N PRO A 11 4.78 17.16 5.74
CA PRO A 11 3.93 16.99 6.92
C PRO A 11 4.27 17.84 8.15
N VAL A 12 5.49 18.37 8.26
CA VAL A 12 5.99 18.94 9.53
C VAL A 12 6.30 20.43 9.41
N GLY A 13 7.22 20.78 8.51
CA GLY A 13 7.69 22.14 8.33
C GLY A 13 8.31 22.81 9.55
N ALA A 14 8.51 24.12 9.43
CA ALA A 14 9.25 24.90 10.43
C ALA A 14 8.41 25.91 11.24
N VAL A 15 7.27 26.36 10.70
CA VAL A 15 6.45 27.44 11.28
C VAL A 15 5.26 26.94 12.10
N PRO A 16 4.40 26.03 11.57
CA PRO A 16 3.19 25.67 12.29
C PRO A 16 3.52 24.96 13.60
N LYS A 17 2.62 25.01 14.58
CA LYS A 17 2.78 24.30 15.85
C LYS A 17 1.63 23.33 16.11
N TYR A 18 1.92 22.26 16.83
CA TYR A 18 0.91 21.40 17.41
C TYR A 18 0.14 22.18 18.49
N LEU A 19 -1.18 21.98 18.52
CA LEU A 19 -2.07 22.44 19.59
C LEU A 19 -2.89 21.25 20.05
N ASP A 20 -2.72 20.83 21.30
CA ASP A 20 -3.45 19.69 21.81
C ASP A 20 -4.96 20.00 21.86
N PRO A 21 -5.83 19.21 21.22
CA PRO A 21 -7.27 19.43 21.26
C PRO A 21 -7.83 19.33 22.69
N LEU A 22 -7.21 18.52 23.55
CA LEU A 22 -7.62 18.24 24.92
C LEU A 22 -7.03 19.19 25.97
N GLU A 23 -6.34 20.27 25.57
CA GLU A 23 -6.00 21.35 26.50
C GLU A 23 -7.14 22.36 26.67
N PRO A 24 -7.27 23.03 27.83
CA PRO A 24 -8.12 24.20 27.99
C PRO A 24 -7.80 25.27 26.94
N LYS A 25 -8.84 25.88 26.35
CA LYS A 25 -8.72 26.95 25.34
C LYS A 25 -9.06 28.35 25.86
N PHE A 26 -9.49 28.45 27.11
CA PHE A 26 -9.76 29.70 27.80
C PHE A 26 -9.44 29.54 29.29
N ILE A 27 -8.81 30.56 29.88
CA ILE A 27 -8.49 30.63 31.29
C ILE A 27 -9.16 31.90 31.85
N PRO A 28 -10.17 31.77 32.73
CA PRO A 28 -10.78 32.89 33.42
C PRO A 28 -9.74 33.72 34.19
N HIS A 29 -9.85 35.05 34.14
CA HIS A 29 -8.92 35.95 34.82
C HIS A 29 -8.82 35.66 36.32
N ALA A 30 -9.96 35.33 36.95
CA ALA A 30 -10.04 34.97 38.36
C ALA A 30 -9.10 33.80 38.74
N MET A 31 -8.90 32.81 37.86
CA MET A 31 -8.02 31.68 38.13
C MET A 31 -6.55 32.08 38.18
N LEU A 32 -6.14 33.03 37.32
CA LEU A 32 -4.78 33.58 37.32
C LEU A 32 -4.56 34.55 38.48
N GLU A 33 -5.56 35.36 38.84
CA GLU A 33 -5.46 36.29 39.96
C GLU A 33 -5.24 35.61 41.32
N LEU A 34 -5.60 34.33 41.45
CA LEU A 34 -5.36 33.52 42.65
C LEU A 34 -3.87 33.24 42.90
N LEU A 35 -3.05 33.24 41.85
CA LEU A 35 -1.63 33.00 41.96
C LEU A 35 -0.92 34.17 42.69
N PRO A 36 0.17 33.90 43.41
CA PRO A 36 1.10 34.94 43.87
C PRO A 36 1.54 35.85 42.71
N ALA A 37 1.83 37.13 42.98
CA ALA A 37 2.05 38.12 41.93
C ALA A 37 3.20 37.77 40.96
N ASP A 38 4.30 37.23 41.50
CA ASP A 38 5.45 36.73 40.75
C ASP A 38 5.10 35.52 39.88
N ALA A 39 4.44 34.51 40.47
CA ALA A 39 4.00 33.32 39.75
C ALA A 39 2.99 33.68 38.64
N ARG A 40 2.05 34.58 38.93
CA ARG A 40 1.06 35.08 37.97
C ARG A 40 1.71 35.76 36.78
N GLU A 41 2.67 36.65 37.03
CA GLU A 41 3.38 37.36 35.96
C GLU A 41 4.15 36.39 35.07
N VAL A 42 4.84 35.42 35.66
CA VAL A 42 5.56 34.36 34.92
C VAL A 42 4.61 33.50 34.10
N THR A 43 3.49 33.06 34.68
CA THR A 43 2.47 32.26 33.98
C THR A 43 1.87 33.03 32.81
N ILE A 44 1.48 34.30 32.99
CA ILE A 44 0.90 35.13 31.93
C ILE A 44 1.91 35.31 30.79
N LYS A 45 3.15 35.71 31.10
CA LYS A 45 4.20 35.88 30.08
C LYS A 45 4.46 34.58 29.30
N ALA A 46 4.44 33.44 29.99
CA ALA A 46 4.62 32.14 29.35
C ALA A 46 3.43 31.79 28.44
N LEU A 47 2.19 32.08 28.84
CA LEU A 47 1.00 31.92 28.01
C LEU A 47 1.08 32.81 26.76
N GLU A 48 1.35 34.10 26.92
CA GLU A 48 1.46 35.06 25.81
C GLU A 48 2.56 34.69 24.81
N ALA A 49 3.73 34.26 25.30
CA ALA A 49 4.81 33.75 24.46
C ALA A 49 4.40 32.50 23.65
N ASN A 50 3.38 31.78 24.10
CA ASN A 50 2.79 30.64 23.43
C ASN A 50 1.48 30.98 22.67
N GLY A 51 1.25 32.26 22.39
CA GLY A 51 0.17 32.73 21.53
C GLY A 51 -1.19 32.79 22.21
N TRP A 52 -1.25 32.74 23.54
CA TRP A 52 -2.46 33.11 24.26
C TRP A 52 -2.66 34.63 24.21
N GLU A 53 -3.91 35.06 24.07
CA GLU A 53 -4.28 36.47 23.93
C GLU A 53 -5.23 36.87 25.05
N ILE A 54 -5.18 38.15 25.46
CA ILE A 54 -6.15 38.70 26.40
C ILE A 54 -7.53 38.73 25.73
N ALA A 55 -8.54 38.22 26.42
CA ALA A 55 -9.93 38.24 25.98
C ALA A 55 -10.79 39.01 27.01
N PRO A 56 -11.52 40.06 26.60
CA PRO A 56 -12.48 40.72 27.48
C PRO A 56 -13.71 39.82 27.74
N ALA A 57 -14.54 40.23 28.69
CA ALA A 57 -15.80 39.53 28.96
C ALA A 57 -16.74 39.56 27.73
N GLY A 58 -17.61 38.56 27.61
CA GLY A 58 -18.61 38.49 26.54
C GLY A 58 -18.42 37.33 25.55
N GLY A 59 -17.32 36.59 25.64
CA GLY A 59 -17.13 35.33 24.91
C GLY A 59 -18.04 34.22 25.43
N ILE A 60 -18.06 33.08 24.71
CA ILE A 60 -18.78 31.88 25.12
C ILE A 60 -17.85 30.66 25.17
N VAL A 61 -18.08 29.74 26.11
CA VAL A 61 -17.33 28.49 26.27
C VAL A 61 -18.28 27.30 26.31
N LEU A 62 -17.88 26.19 25.70
CA LEU A 62 -18.40 24.86 25.97
C LEU A 62 -17.31 24.07 26.69
N GLU A 63 -17.53 23.78 27.98
CA GLU A 63 -16.56 23.12 28.83
C GLU A 63 -17.19 21.95 29.60
N HIS A 64 -16.50 20.81 29.63
CA HIS A 64 -16.86 19.63 30.41
C HIS A 64 -15.63 18.78 30.72
N GLY A 65 -15.50 18.31 31.97
CA GLY A 65 -14.45 17.38 32.38
C GLY A 65 -13.09 18.01 32.72
N TYR A 66 -13.01 19.34 32.85
CA TYR A 66 -11.75 20.07 33.12
C TYR A 66 -11.60 20.64 34.53
N ASP A 67 -12.62 20.58 35.38
CA ASP A 67 -12.54 21.19 36.72
C ASP A 67 -11.58 20.42 37.65
N ALA A 68 -10.82 21.16 38.46
CA ALA A 68 -10.01 20.66 39.58
C ALA A 68 -10.30 21.44 40.87
N PRO A 69 -10.22 20.81 42.06
CA PRO A 69 -10.36 21.55 43.31
C PRO A 69 -9.22 22.58 43.47
N ILE A 70 -9.54 23.78 43.98
CA ILE A 70 -8.57 24.84 44.25
C ILE A 70 -8.37 24.94 45.76
N ASP A 71 -7.20 24.60 46.28
CA ASP A 71 -6.87 24.86 47.69
C ASP A 71 -6.12 26.19 47.81
N VAL A 72 -6.80 27.24 48.30
CA VAL A 72 -6.21 28.58 48.38
C VAL A 72 -5.07 28.66 49.39
N ALA A 73 -4.94 27.68 50.31
CA ALA A 73 -3.82 27.59 51.22
C ALA A 73 -2.47 27.42 50.50
N GLN A 74 -2.48 26.86 49.29
CA GLN A 74 -1.28 26.66 48.46
C GLN A 74 -0.69 27.97 47.93
N TYR A 75 -1.45 29.06 47.96
CA TYR A 75 -1.08 30.32 47.33
C TYR A 75 -0.88 31.47 48.33
N GLY A 76 -1.00 31.27 49.65
CA GLY A 76 -0.81 32.32 50.67
C GLY A 76 -2.10 32.90 51.28
N ALA A 77 -2.01 34.03 52.00
CA ALA A 77 -3.11 34.56 52.83
C ALA A 77 -4.31 35.11 52.01
N ALA A 78 -5.53 34.69 52.37
CA ALA A 78 -6.76 34.95 51.61
C ALA A 78 -7.22 36.44 51.56
N ASN A 79 -6.76 37.29 52.49
CA ASN A 79 -7.27 38.67 52.62
C ASN A 79 -6.84 39.61 51.48
N GLU A 80 -5.78 39.29 50.73
CA GLU A 80 -5.30 40.09 49.60
C GLU A 80 -6.02 39.75 48.27
N ARG A 81 -7.02 38.87 48.27
CA ARG A 81 -7.63 38.27 47.06
C ARG A 81 -9.15 38.27 47.01
N LEU A 82 -9.80 39.15 47.78
CA LEU A 82 -11.27 39.24 47.86
C LEU A 82 -11.96 39.36 46.49
N GLY A 83 -11.39 40.11 45.55
CA GLY A 83 -11.93 40.24 44.19
C GLY A 83 -11.94 38.93 43.40
N ALA A 84 -10.83 38.18 43.45
CA ALA A 84 -10.70 36.88 42.77
C ALA A 84 -11.63 35.82 43.39
N LEU A 85 -11.78 35.81 44.72
CA LEU A 85 -12.70 34.89 45.41
C LEU A 85 -14.17 35.19 45.09
N GLU A 86 -14.55 36.44 44.91
CA GLU A 86 -15.90 36.81 44.49
C GLU A 86 -16.16 36.44 43.02
N ALA A 87 -15.17 36.68 42.14
CA ALA A 87 -15.24 36.24 40.75
C ALA A 87 -15.32 34.71 40.61
N LEU A 88 -14.65 33.94 41.48
CA LEU A 88 -14.82 32.48 41.56
C LEU A 88 -16.27 32.08 41.85
N ARG A 89 -16.93 32.73 42.83
CA ARG A 89 -18.35 32.47 43.12
C ARG A 89 -19.25 32.78 41.93
N GLN A 90 -19.01 33.90 41.25
CA GLN A 90 -19.77 34.28 40.06
C GLN A 90 -19.59 33.28 38.92
N ASN A 91 -18.41 32.64 38.82
CA ASN A 91 -18.12 31.57 37.87
C ASN A 91 -18.54 30.17 38.35
N GLY A 92 -19.37 30.07 39.40
CA GLY A 92 -19.95 28.81 39.86
C GLY A 92 -19.08 27.99 40.82
N TRP A 93 -18.09 28.60 41.47
CA TRP A 93 -17.26 27.93 42.48
C TRP A 93 -17.77 28.19 43.90
N ALA A 94 -17.92 27.12 44.68
CA ALA A 94 -18.30 27.17 46.09
C ALA A 94 -17.12 26.85 47.02
N PRO A 95 -16.91 27.63 48.09
CA PRO A 95 -15.88 27.35 49.09
C PRO A 95 -16.33 26.26 50.07
N SER A 96 -15.37 25.44 50.49
CA SER A 96 -15.46 24.44 51.57
C SER A 96 -14.16 24.50 52.39
N GLY A 97 -14.10 25.43 53.35
CA GLY A 97 -12.86 25.74 54.06
C GLY A 97 -11.89 26.51 53.16
N THR A 98 -10.64 26.03 53.02
CA THR A 98 -9.66 26.58 52.07
C THR A 98 -9.82 26.03 50.66
N VAL A 99 -10.66 25.02 50.46
CA VAL A 99 -10.83 24.34 49.17
C VAL A 99 -12.07 24.85 48.45
N TRP A 100 -11.92 25.25 47.20
CA TRP A 100 -13.01 25.63 46.31
C TRP A 100 -13.28 24.52 45.30
N ARG A 101 -14.57 24.30 45.02
CA ARG A 101 -15.04 23.31 44.03
C ARG A 101 -16.16 23.93 43.21
N ARG A 102 -16.27 23.54 41.95
CA ARG A 102 -17.36 24.00 41.07
C ARG A 102 -18.66 23.25 41.39
N THR A 103 -19.76 23.99 41.53
CA THR A 103 -21.13 23.48 41.78
C THR A 103 -22.10 24.43 41.05
N PRO A 104 -22.82 24.04 39.98
CA PRO A 104 -23.22 22.72 39.49
C PRO A 104 -22.38 22.21 38.31
N ALA A 105 -22.43 20.89 38.07
CA ALA A 105 -21.77 20.28 36.91
C ALA A 105 -22.30 20.89 35.61
N ALA A 106 -21.39 21.36 34.75
CA ALA A 106 -21.73 21.62 33.35
C ALA A 106 -22.45 20.40 32.78
N HIS A 107 -23.42 20.61 31.88
CA HIS A 107 -24.20 19.55 31.24
C HIS A 107 -23.28 18.37 30.90
N VAL A 108 -23.61 17.18 31.43
CA VAL A 108 -22.88 15.97 31.09
C VAL A 108 -23.06 15.74 29.60
N VAL A 109 -21.94 15.55 28.89
CA VAL A 109 -21.94 15.26 27.46
C VAL A 109 -22.35 13.80 27.27
N ASP A 110 -23.61 13.47 27.53
CA ASP A 110 -24.16 12.12 27.32
C ASP A 110 -24.26 11.78 25.81
N GLN A 111 -24.28 12.81 24.96
CA GLN A 111 -24.23 12.71 23.50
C GLN A 111 -23.18 13.68 22.94
N PRO A 112 -22.50 13.33 21.82
CA PRO A 112 -21.54 14.21 21.14
C PRO A 112 -22.15 15.60 20.85
N PRO A 113 -21.49 16.70 21.24
CA PRO A 113 -21.91 18.04 20.88
C PRO A 113 -21.94 18.20 19.36
N LEU A 114 -23.04 18.75 18.83
CA LEU A 114 -23.29 18.85 17.39
C LEU A 114 -23.76 20.26 17.02
N ILE A 115 -23.07 20.90 16.07
CA ILE A 115 -23.54 22.12 15.40
C ILE A 115 -23.89 21.75 13.97
N THR A 116 -25.18 21.81 13.65
CA THR A 116 -25.66 21.32 12.35
C THR A 116 -25.26 22.26 11.20
N ARG A 117 -25.13 21.68 10.00
CA ARG A 117 -24.98 22.41 8.73
C ARG A 117 -26.05 23.50 8.60
N THR A 118 -27.31 23.13 8.86
CA THR A 118 -28.45 24.04 8.81
C THR A 118 -28.32 25.22 9.77
N SER A 119 -27.74 25.00 10.97
CA SER A 119 -27.47 26.10 11.92
C SER A 119 -26.41 27.05 11.38
N LEU A 120 -25.36 26.54 10.74
CA LEU A 120 -24.29 27.36 10.13
C LEU A 120 -24.80 28.14 8.90
N GLU A 121 -25.60 27.53 8.04
CA GLU A 121 -26.17 28.15 6.84
C GLU A 121 -27.21 29.24 7.13
N ARG A 122 -27.69 29.36 8.38
CA ARG A 122 -28.52 30.49 8.83
C ARG A 122 -27.75 31.81 8.96
N LEU A 123 -26.42 31.75 8.98
CA LEU A 123 -25.57 32.94 8.96
C LEU A 123 -25.42 33.43 7.52
N SER A 124 -25.67 34.72 7.32
CA SER A 124 -25.60 35.39 6.02
C SER A 124 -24.16 35.62 5.56
N SER A 125 -23.24 35.85 6.50
CA SER A 125 -21.82 36.05 6.23
C SER A 125 -21.06 34.73 6.06
N VAL A 126 -20.73 34.38 4.82
CA VAL A 126 -19.86 33.22 4.51
C VAL A 126 -18.49 33.32 5.17
N GLU A 127 -17.97 34.54 5.36
CA GLU A 127 -16.69 34.77 6.05
C GLU A 127 -16.78 34.38 7.53
N LEU A 128 -17.87 34.78 8.20
CA LEU A 128 -18.12 34.40 9.59
C LEU A 128 -18.25 32.89 9.73
N VAL A 129 -18.99 32.23 8.84
CA VAL A 129 -19.12 30.76 8.81
C VAL A 129 -17.75 30.09 8.69
N ARG A 130 -16.92 30.53 7.73
CA ARG A 130 -15.55 30.00 7.55
C ARG A 130 -14.72 30.15 8.82
N GLN A 131 -14.78 31.33 9.46
CA GLN A 131 -14.03 31.57 10.68
C GLN A 131 -14.50 30.70 11.84
N ILE A 132 -15.81 30.46 11.99
CA ILE A 132 -16.37 29.54 13.01
C ILE A 132 -15.88 28.12 12.76
N VAL A 133 -16.04 27.62 11.53
CA VAL A 133 -15.59 26.28 11.14
C VAL A 133 -14.09 26.12 11.39
N LEU A 134 -13.27 27.08 10.94
CA LEU A 134 -11.83 27.03 11.13
C LEU A 134 -11.45 27.09 12.62
N GLN A 135 -12.11 27.93 13.42
CA GLN A 135 -11.82 28.03 14.85
C GLN A 135 -12.13 26.72 15.58
N LEU A 136 -13.31 26.14 15.34
CA LEU A 136 -13.72 24.90 16.00
C LEU A 136 -12.90 23.71 15.52
N THR A 137 -12.62 23.60 14.22
CA THR A 137 -11.76 22.53 13.70
C THR A 137 -10.30 22.70 14.12
N THR A 138 -9.83 23.92 14.44
CA THR A 138 -8.53 24.14 15.09
C THR A 138 -8.48 23.57 16.51
N PHE A 139 -9.62 23.52 17.19
CA PHE A 139 -9.72 22.94 18.52
C PHE A 139 -9.89 21.43 18.54
N GLY A 140 -10.10 20.79 17.38
CA GLY A 140 -10.31 19.35 17.26
C GLY A 140 -11.75 18.92 16.96
N TRP A 141 -12.66 19.87 16.71
CA TRP A 141 -13.96 19.51 16.14
C TRP A 141 -13.79 18.95 14.73
N ILE A 142 -14.61 17.98 14.37
CA ILE A 142 -14.58 17.34 13.05
C ILE A 142 -15.87 17.61 12.28
N VAL A 143 -15.74 17.58 10.97
CA VAL A 143 -16.84 17.65 9.99
C VAL A 143 -17.38 16.24 9.72
N THR A 144 -18.70 16.04 9.85
CA THR A 144 -19.39 14.79 9.51
C THR A 144 -19.66 14.67 8.00
N GLU A 145 -20.12 13.52 7.52
CA GLU A 145 -20.55 13.37 6.12
C GLU A 145 -21.68 14.33 5.74
N ASP A 146 -22.62 14.59 6.66
CA ASP A 146 -23.69 15.60 6.52
C ASP A 146 -23.20 17.06 6.65
N ALA A 147 -21.88 17.26 6.76
CA ALA A 147 -21.22 18.55 6.93
C ALA A 147 -21.60 19.31 8.22
N ASN A 148 -21.96 18.58 9.29
CA ASN A 148 -22.12 19.14 10.63
C ASN A 148 -20.75 19.24 11.32
N LEU A 149 -20.60 20.10 12.33
CA LEU A 149 -19.45 20.10 13.24
C LEU A 149 -19.78 19.29 14.48
N THR A 150 -18.95 18.31 14.81
CA THR A 150 -19.13 17.46 16.00
C THR A 150 -17.84 17.35 16.81
N TRP A 151 -17.99 17.14 18.11
CA TRP A 151 -16.90 16.83 19.03
C TRP A 151 -16.99 15.38 19.50
N THR A 152 -15.91 14.61 19.41
CA THR A 152 -15.92 13.15 19.63
C THR A 152 -15.22 12.69 20.90
N HIS A 153 -14.60 13.60 21.68
CA HIS A 153 -13.92 13.25 22.93
C HIS A 153 -14.86 13.37 24.13
N ASP A 154 -14.51 12.68 25.22
CA ASP A 154 -15.24 12.67 26.50
C ASP A 154 -15.15 13.99 27.26
N ARG A 155 -14.06 14.74 27.06
CA ARG A 155 -13.86 16.10 27.58
C ARG A 155 -13.93 17.11 26.46
N VAL A 156 -14.50 18.29 26.72
CA VAL A 156 -14.53 19.41 25.75
C VAL A 156 -14.14 20.71 26.44
N HIS A 157 -13.39 21.56 25.76
CA HIS A 157 -13.10 22.92 26.20
C HIS A 157 -12.92 23.86 25.01
N ALA A 158 -14.03 24.23 24.35
CA ALA A 158 -14.02 25.12 23.19
C ALA A 158 -14.47 26.53 23.60
N TYR A 159 -13.75 27.57 23.16
CA TYR A 159 -14.08 28.97 23.47
C TYR A 159 -14.14 29.84 22.22
N LEU A 160 -15.17 30.67 22.12
CA LEU A 160 -15.29 31.71 21.09
C LEU A 160 -15.21 33.09 21.76
N PRO A 161 -14.37 34.01 21.25
CA PRO A 161 -14.13 35.30 21.87
C PRO A 161 -15.33 36.25 21.64
N PRO A 162 -15.38 37.40 22.34
CA PRO A 162 -16.49 38.36 22.22
C PRO A 162 -16.80 38.78 20.78
N ASP A 163 -15.79 38.99 19.93
CA ASP A 163 -15.98 39.36 18.51
C ASP A 163 -16.85 38.35 17.75
N PHE A 164 -16.61 37.05 17.93
CA PHE A 164 -17.43 36.01 17.32
C PHE A 164 -18.87 36.08 17.83
N VAL A 165 -19.06 36.25 19.14
CA VAL A 165 -20.38 36.32 19.76
C VAL A 165 -21.17 37.52 19.27
N GLU A 166 -20.53 38.68 19.14
CA GLU A 166 -21.13 39.91 18.63
C GLU A 166 -21.52 39.77 17.16
N ARG A 167 -20.64 39.21 16.33
CA ARG A 167 -20.90 39.00 14.91
C ARG A 167 -21.96 37.95 14.65
N ILE A 168 -21.95 36.83 15.38
CA ILE A 168 -23.02 35.81 15.31
C ILE A 168 -24.35 36.45 15.73
N ARG A 169 -24.40 37.21 16.83
CA ARG A 169 -25.63 37.89 17.27
C ARG A 169 -26.14 38.89 16.24
N SER A 170 -25.24 39.69 15.66
CA SER A 170 -25.60 40.71 14.68
C SER A 170 -26.05 40.12 13.35
N ASP A 171 -25.48 38.98 12.94
CA ASP A 171 -25.87 38.28 11.71
C ASP A 171 -27.17 37.49 11.93
N ASN A 172 -27.20 36.62 12.94
CA ASN A 172 -28.38 35.84 13.31
C ASN A 172 -28.37 35.39 14.78
N ALA A 173 -29.10 36.11 15.64
CA ALA A 173 -29.20 35.80 17.08
C ALA A 173 -29.69 34.38 17.40
N ALA A 174 -30.54 33.78 16.56
CA ALA A 174 -31.06 32.43 16.80
C ALA A 174 -29.96 31.35 16.73
N VAL A 175 -28.87 31.60 15.99
CA VAL A 175 -27.70 30.70 15.97
C VAL A 175 -26.97 30.75 17.31
N LEU A 176 -26.82 31.93 17.88
CA LEU A 176 -26.21 32.08 19.21
C LEU A 176 -27.08 31.44 20.30
N ASP A 177 -28.40 31.62 20.23
CA ASP A 177 -29.34 31.02 21.18
C ASP A 177 -29.23 29.48 21.15
N SER A 178 -29.14 28.88 19.96
CA SER A 178 -28.94 27.43 19.81
C SER A 178 -27.63 26.93 20.45
N LEU A 179 -26.54 27.71 20.38
CA LEU A 179 -25.30 27.36 21.08
C LEU A 179 -25.51 27.38 22.59
N LEU A 180 -26.13 28.44 23.12
CA LEU A 180 -26.41 28.57 24.55
C LEU A 180 -27.33 27.45 25.08
N GLU A 181 -28.35 27.08 24.32
CA GLU A 181 -29.25 25.95 24.62
C GLU A 181 -28.51 24.61 24.60
N SER A 182 -27.44 24.50 23.82
CA SER A 182 -26.60 23.30 23.72
C SER A 182 -25.46 23.26 24.74
N GLY A 183 -25.55 24.08 25.81
CA GLY A 183 -24.62 24.05 26.93
C GLY A 183 -23.45 25.03 26.84
N TRP A 184 -23.37 25.87 25.80
CA TRP A 184 -22.40 26.97 25.78
C TRP A 184 -22.78 28.04 26.82
N GLN A 185 -21.79 28.61 27.51
CA GLN A 185 -21.99 29.57 28.60
C GLN A 185 -21.18 30.84 28.36
N ARG A 186 -21.67 31.98 28.86
CA ARG A 186 -20.94 33.26 28.77
C ARG A 186 -19.78 33.30 29.75
N CYS A 187 -18.68 33.90 29.33
CA CYS A 187 -17.47 34.04 30.13
C CYS A 187 -17.20 35.49 30.57
N GLY A 188 -16.55 35.64 31.72
CA GLY A 188 -15.85 36.86 32.12
C GLY A 188 -14.57 37.11 31.28
N SER A 189 -13.75 38.07 31.69
CA SER A 189 -12.45 38.31 31.07
C SER A 189 -11.46 37.17 31.39
N GLY A 190 -10.42 37.04 30.58
CA GLY A 190 -9.41 36.01 30.75
C GLY A 190 -8.37 36.01 29.64
N TYR A 191 -7.77 34.84 29.43
CA TYR A 191 -6.85 34.58 28.32
C TYR A 191 -7.42 33.44 27.48
N TRP A 192 -7.28 33.52 26.16
CA TRP A 192 -7.73 32.47 25.25
C TRP A 192 -6.63 32.05 24.28
N GLN A 193 -6.71 30.80 23.84
CA GLN A 193 -5.81 30.25 22.83
C GLN A 193 -6.51 30.24 21.47
N PRO A 194 -6.24 31.21 20.57
CA PRO A 194 -6.86 31.24 19.24
C PRO A 194 -6.35 30.14 18.31
N GLY A 195 -5.18 29.55 18.56
CA GLY A 195 -4.60 28.54 17.68
C GLY A 195 -4.06 29.10 16.35
N LYS A 196 -3.65 30.37 16.31
CA LYS A 196 -3.05 30.99 15.12
C LYS A 196 -1.78 30.24 14.70
N ALA A 197 -1.74 29.83 13.42
CA ALA A 197 -0.68 28.96 12.89
C ALA A 197 -0.48 27.65 13.68
N ARG A 198 -1.54 27.15 14.32
CA ARG A 198 -1.54 25.86 15.00
C ARG A 198 -2.54 24.88 14.40
N SER A 199 -2.29 23.59 14.62
CA SER A 199 -3.19 22.50 14.23
C SER A 199 -3.09 21.36 15.24
N PRO A 200 -4.20 20.68 15.57
CA PRO A 200 -4.17 19.47 16.38
C PRO A 200 -3.68 18.25 15.58
N TYR A 201 -3.42 18.40 14.29
CA TYR A 201 -2.96 17.32 13.40
C TYR A 201 -1.49 17.46 13.00
N LEU A 202 -0.76 18.45 13.54
CA LEU A 202 0.65 18.63 13.19
C LEU A 202 1.53 17.60 13.92
N PRO A 203 2.24 16.72 13.20
CA PRO A 203 3.13 15.76 13.82
C PRO A 203 4.45 16.41 14.21
N ILE A 204 4.83 16.32 15.49
CA ILE A 204 6.10 16.84 16.03
C ILE A 204 6.95 15.78 16.72
N THR A 205 6.49 14.53 16.77
CA THR A 205 7.19 13.37 17.35
C THR A 205 7.54 12.38 16.25
N ALA A 206 8.57 11.56 16.45
CA ALA A 206 8.98 10.54 15.46
C ALA A 206 7.81 9.67 14.96
N ASP A 207 7.01 9.10 15.87
CA ASP A 207 5.89 8.21 15.48
C ASP A 207 4.78 8.98 14.75
N GLY A 208 4.48 10.22 15.17
CA GLY A 208 3.52 11.07 14.48
C GLY A 208 3.98 11.43 13.06
N ILE A 209 5.28 11.68 12.89
CA ILE A 209 5.88 11.99 11.59
C ILE A 209 5.83 10.79 10.66
N VAL A 210 6.15 9.59 11.16
CA VAL A 210 6.01 8.34 10.40
C VAL A 210 4.56 8.15 9.96
N ASN A 211 3.59 8.27 10.88
CA ASN A 211 2.16 8.09 10.55
C ASN A 211 1.67 9.07 9.49
N ALA A 212 1.96 10.37 9.65
CA ALA A 212 1.54 11.38 8.68
C ALA A 212 2.20 11.19 7.30
N SER A 213 3.43 10.64 7.26
CA SER A 213 4.11 10.29 6.02
C SER A 213 3.44 9.12 5.31
N ARG A 214 3.09 8.05 6.05
CA ARG A 214 2.37 6.89 5.50
C ARG A 214 0.99 7.26 4.96
N GLU A 215 0.25 8.07 5.70
CA GLU A 215 -1.05 8.60 5.25
C GLU A 215 -0.93 9.36 3.92
N ALA A 216 0.09 10.22 3.80
CA ALA A 216 0.32 10.97 2.56
C ALA A 216 0.71 10.08 1.39
N LEU A 217 1.57 9.08 1.59
CA LEU A 217 2.02 8.15 0.55
C LEU A 217 0.86 7.31 0.02
N ARG A 218 0.02 6.78 0.91
CA ARG A 218 -1.16 5.97 0.54
C ARG A 218 -2.21 6.76 -0.24
N GLU A 219 -2.28 8.07 -0.03
CA GLU A 219 -3.16 8.97 -0.79
C GLU A 219 -2.58 9.41 -2.14
N GLY A 220 -1.32 9.06 -2.45
CA GLY A 220 -0.70 9.27 -3.76
C GLY A 220 0.54 10.17 -3.77
N ALA A 221 1.10 10.53 -2.61
CA ALA A 221 2.40 11.19 -2.57
C ALA A 221 3.52 10.23 -3.01
N ALA A 222 4.51 10.76 -3.74
CA ALA A 222 5.71 10.02 -4.15
C ALA A 222 6.94 10.40 -3.33
N VAL A 223 7.00 11.65 -2.88
CA VAL A 223 8.10 12.24 -2.12
C VAL A 223 7.58 12.72 -0.77
N VAL A 224 8.33 12.54 0.30
CA VAL A 224 8.02 13.08 1.63
C VAL A 224 9.14 14.02 2.09
N HIS A 225 8.81 15.29 2.29
CA HIS A 225 9.70 16.34 2.77
C HIS A 225 9.61 16.49 4.29
N LEU A 226 10.70 16.17 4.99
CA LEU A 226 10.71 15.98 6.44
C LEU A 226 11.47 17.08 7.17
N HIS A 227 10.90 17.46 8.30
CA HIS A 227 11.50 18.28 9.35
C HIS A 227 11.38 17.56 10.69
N THR A 228 12.20 17.95 11.67
CA THR A 228 12.07 17.56 13.09
C THR A 228 11.98 18.79 13.98
N ARG A 229 11.47 18.63 15.22
CA ARG A 229 11.22 19.72 16.16
C ARG A 229 11.95 19.47 17.47
N ALA A 230 12.66 20.47 17.97
CA ALA A 230 13.28 20.38 19.30
C ALA A 230 12.22 20.45 20.40
N THR A 231 12.45 19.67 21.47
CA THR A 231 11.67 19.63 22.71
C THR A 231 12.49 20.08 23.93
N ASP A 232 13.61 20.77 23.69
CA ASP A 232 14.55 21.23 24.73
C ASP A 232 13.93 22.25 25.70
N ASP A 233 12.88 22.94 25.27
CA ASP A 233 12.13 23.93 26.06
C ASP A 233 10.69 23.50 26.37
N GLN A 234 10.35 22.22 26.21
CA GLN A 234 9.01 21.71 26.49
C GLN A 234 8.72 21.75 28.00
N ALA A 235 7.64 22.43 28.37
CA ALA A 235 7.18 22.52 29.75
C ALA A 235 5.64 22.53 29.82
N THR A 236 5.10 22.50 31.03
CA THR A 236 3.66 22.58 31.27
C THR A 236 3.34 23.62 32.36
N LEU A 237 2.19 24.29 32.24
CA LEU A 237 1.68 25.23 33.23
C LEU A 237 0.46 24.65 33.94
N THR A 238 0.54 24.49 35.24
CA THR A 238 -0.60 24.13 36.08
C THR A 238 -1.41 25.37 36.42
N ILE A 239 -2.68 25.39 36.04
CA ILE A 239 -3.59 26.52 36.29
C ILE A 239 -4.55 26.15 37.43
N PRO A 240 -4.70 26.98 38.48
CA PRO A 240 -5.66 26.72 39.55
C PRO A 240 -7.07 26.52 39.00
N GLY A 241 -7.69 25.40 39.33
CA GLY A 241 -9.07 25.10 38.94
C GLY A 241 -9.20 24.26 37.67
N LEU A 242 -8.10 23.99 36.97
CA LEU A 242 -8.06 23.15 35.78
C LEU A 242 -7.29 21.85 36.07
N ASN A 243 -7.85 20.71 35.66
CA ASN A 243 -7.25 19.38 35.86
C ASN A 243 -6.30 18.94 34.74
N ALA A 244 -6.21 19.73 33.67
CA ALA A 244 -5.30 19.54 32.56
C ALA A 244 -4.34 20.74 32.49
N PRO A 245 -3.02 20.50 32.52
CA PRO A 245 -2.05 21.59 32.39
C PRO A 245 -1.97 22.10 30.95
N ILE A 246 -1.43 23.30 30.76
CA ILE A 246 -1.20 23.89 29.43
C ILE A 246 0.22 23.56 28.97
N GLY A 247 0.37 22.87 27.84
CA GLY A 247 1.64 22.63 27.19
C GLY A 247 2.22 23.93 26.61
N ILE A 248 3.47 24.21 26.95
CA ILE A 248 4.23 25.35 26.44
C ILE A 248 5.56 24.89 25.85
N GLY A 249 6.04 25.63 24.85
CA GLY A 249 7.31 25.34 24.18
C GLY A 249 7.37 25.96 22.79
N ALA A 250 8.58 26.27 22.34
CA ALA A 250 8.79 26.87 21.02
C ALA A 250 8.39 25.90 19.90
N GLN A 251 8.54 24.58 20.11
CA GLN A 251 8.44 23.55 19.06
C GLN A 251 9.33 23.93 17.87
N ARG A 252 10.55 24.36 18.18
CA ARG A 252 11.48 25.01 17.25
C ARG A 252 11.88 24.02 16.15
N ASN A 253 11.88 24.47 14.90
CA ASN A 253 12.51 23.72 13.81
C ASN A 253 13.98 23.44 14.14
N HIS A 254 14.35 22.17 14.20
CA HIS A 254 15.71 21.76 14.53
C HIS A 254 15.95 20.34 14.03
N ILE A 255 17.17 20.06 13.57
CA ILE A 255 17.56 18.71 13.18
C ILE A 255 17.81 17.90 14.46
N VAL A 256 16.88 17.01 14.79
CA VAL A 256 17.00 16.07 15.90
C VAL A 256 17.46 14.72 15.36
N LEU A 257 18.68 14.31 15.67
CA LEU A 257 19.29 13.08 15.12
C LEU A 257 18.55 11.83 15.60
N ASP A 258 18.21 11.76 16.88
CA ASP A 258 17.52 10.61 17.48
C ASP A 258 16.13 10.39 16.86
N ASP A 259 15.44 11.47 16.50
CA ASP A 259 14.17 11.38 15.78
C ASP A 259 14.38 10.79 14.38
N TYR A 260 15.37 11.29 13.62
CA TYR A 260 15.67 10.71 12.30
C TYR A 260 16.16 9.25 12.39
N ASP A 261 16.89 8.88 13.44
CA ASP A 261 17.33 7.51 13.72
C ASP A 261 16.15 6.56 14.00
N ARG A 262 14.96 7.10 14.35
CA ARG A 262 13.70 6.35 14.42
C ARG A 262 12.86 6.45 13.15
N ILE A 263 12.71 7.66 12.60
CA ILE A 263 11.84 7.95 11.45
C ILE A 263 12.32 7.23 10.19
N VAL A 264 13.60 7.38 9.83
CA VAL A 264 14.09 6.90 8.53
C VAL A 264 14.07 5.37 8.46
N PRO A 265 14.57 4.59 9.44
CA PRO A 265 14.44 3.14 9.40
C PRO A 265 12.99 2.66 9.36
N ALA A 266 12.10 3.27 10.14
CA ALA A 266 10.68 2.91 10.14
C ALA A 266 10.03 3.12 8.75
N LEU A 267 10.32 4.25 8.09
CA LEU A 267 9.84 4.51 6.73
C LEU A 267 10.51 3.62 5.68
N LEU A 268 11.79 3.29 5.83
CA LEU A 268 12.46 2.34 4.93
C LEU A 268 11.87 0.93 5.01
N ASP A 269 11.38 0.52 6.18
CA ASP A 269 10.77 -0.79 6.41
C ASP A 269 9.30 -0.82 5.96
N GLN A 270 8.54 0.23 6.28
CA GLN A 270 7.09 0.29 6.04
C GLN A 270 6.74 0.85 4.66
N GLU A 271 7.55 1.76 4.13
CA GLU A 271 7.31 2.45 2.84
C GLU A 271 8.58 2.42 1.96
N PRO A 272 9.11 1.23 1.60
CA PRO A 272 10.47 1.12 1.06
C PRO A 272 10.67 1.88 -0.26
N SER A 273 9.63 2.07 -1.06
CA SER A 273 9.68 2.79 -2.33
C SER A 273 9.58 4.31 -2.18
N ALA A 274 9.11 4.84 -1.04
CA ALA A 274 8.95 6.29 -0.82
C ALA A 274 10.28 7.03 -1.00
N ILE A 275 10.25 8.19 -1.66
CA ILE A 275 11.42 9.06 -1.80
C ILE A 275 11.50 9.97 -0.57
N LEU A 276 12.56 9.83 0.21
CA LEU A 276 12.74 10.60 1.45
C LEU A 276 13.57 11.85 1.17
N ASN A 277 12.98 13.02 1.41
CA ASN A 277 13.59 14.32 1.26
C ASN A 277 13.77 14.98 2.63
N LEU A 278 15.01 15.09 3.12
CA LEU A 278 15.27 15.63 4.46
C LEU A 278 15.69 17.10 4.41
N SER A 279 15.03 17.92 5.22
CA SER A 279 15.33 19.35 5.27
C SER A 279 16.67 19.62 5.95
N THR A 280 17.50 20.41 5.27
CA THR A 280 18.75 20.94 5.83
C THR A 280 18.58 22.37 6.36
N SER A 281 17.34 22.86 6.47
CA SER A 281 17.05 24.26 6.84
C SER A 281 17.55 24.60 8.25
N ALA A 282 18.15 25.79 8.41
CA ALA A 282 18.50 26.38 9.71
C ALA A 282 17.49 27.46 10.15
N ARG A 283 16.29 27.50 9.56
CA ARG A 283 15.23 28.42 9.97
C ARG A 283 14.88 28.18 11.44
N GLY A 284 14.83 29.25 12.24
CA GLY A 284 14.63 29.17 13.69
C GLY A 284 15.94 29.17 14.49
N ASP A 285 17.09 28.90 13.85
CA ASP A 285 18.42 28.97 14.45
C ASP A 285 19.48 29.45 13.43
N ARG A 286 19.34 30.70 12.99
CA ARG A 286 20.24 31.31 11.98
C ARG A 286 21.71 31.30 12.38
N ARG A 287 22.04 31.18 13.67
CA ARG A 287 23.44 31.14 14.15
C ARG A 287 24.11 29.82 13.76
N ALA A 288 23.33 28.75 13.57
CA ALA A 288 23.80 27.45 13.12
C ALA A 288 23.86 27.30 11.58
N SER A 289 23.80 28.38 10.81
CA SER A 289 23.78 28.35 9.33
C SER A 289 24.96 27.59 8.70
N GLN A 290 26.13 27.57 9.34
CA GLN A 290 27.32 26.84 8.88
C GLN A 290 27.59 25.55 9.68
N SER A 291 26.68 25.16 10.57
CA SER A 291 26.87 24.00 11.44
C SER A 291 26.90 22.70 10.63
N PRO A 292 27.85 21.78 10.88
CA PRO A 292 27.84 20.44 10.30
C PRO A 292 26.57 19.64 10.63
N LEU A 293 25.82 20.01 11.68
CA LEU A 293 24.52 19.40 12.01
C LEU A 293 23.56 19.39 10.81
N ARG A 294 23.66 20.39 9.91
CA ARG A 294 22.85 20.52 8.68
C ARG A 294 23.06 19.40 7.67
N ARG A 295 24.04 18.51 7.87
CA ARG A 295 24.26 17.28 7.09
C ARG A 295 24.46 16.02 7.96
N ALA A 296 24.43 16.14 9.28
CA ALA A 296 24.68 15.01 10.18
C ALA A 296 23.60 13.91 10.11
N HIS A 297 22.36 14.29 9.78
CA HIS A 297 21.24 13.39 9.52
C HIS A 297 21.24 12.83 8.09
N LEU A 298 22.20 13.22 7.24
CA LEU A 298 22.34 12.70 5.88
C LEU A 298 23.36 11.56 5.90
N LYS A 299 22.97 10.44 6.50
CA LYS A 299 23.79 9.23 6.67
C LYS A 299 23.04 8.00 6.16
N ARG A 300 23.69 6.84 6.23
CA ARG A 300 23.04 5.55 5.94
C ARG A 300 22.27 5.07 7.17
N TYR A 301 21.04 4.61 6.94
CA TYR A 301 20.08 4.18 7.95
C TYR A 301 19.70 2.71 7.79
N GLY A 302 19.29 2.12 8.91
CA GLY A 302 18.73 0.77 8.98
C GLY A 302 19.69 -0.34 8.56
N HIS A 303 19.18 -1.57 8.55
CA HIS A 303 19.95 -2.74 8.16
C HIS A 303 20.32 -2.73 6.68
N ALA A 304 19.47 -2.16 5.82
CA ALA A 304 19.73 -2.01 4.39
C ALA A 304 20.87 -1.01 4.08
N GLN A 305 21.23 -0.12 5.02
CA GLN A 305 22.26 0.93 4.87
C GLN A 305 21.91 1.92 3.74
N LEU A 306 20.66 2.36 3.70
CA LEU A 306 20.16 3.31 2.71
C LEU A 306 20.24 4.74 3.25
N ALA A 307 20.65 5.67 2.39
CA ALA A 307 20.62 7.10 2.68
C ALA A 307 19.25 7.71 2.32
N PRO A 308 18.91 8.90 2.85
CA PRO A 308 17.86 9.71 2.24
C PRO A 308 18.19 10.00 0.78
N ASP A 309 17.17 10.01 -0.07
CA ASP A 309 17.37 10.15 -1.52
C ASP A 309 17.65 11.60 -1.91
N VAL A 310 16.97 12.52 -1.22
CA VAL A 310 16.97 13.95 -1.49
C VAL A 310 17.25 14.73 -0.21
N ALA A 311 17.89 15.89 -0.34
CA ALA A 311 17.96 16.86 0.74
C ALA A 311 17.87 18.29 0.20
N SER A 312 17.25 19.18 0.98
CA SER A 312 17.11 20.59 0.60
C SER A 312 18.46 21.29 0.45
N PHE A 313 18.57 22.17 -0.53
CA PHE A 313 19.76 22.98 -0.81
C PHE A 313 19.35 24.35 -1.35
N SER A 314 19.90 25.44 -0.79
CA SER A 314 19.59 26.81 -1.23
C SER A 314 20.90 27.54 -1.58
N PRO A 315 21.22 27.77 -2.87
CA PRO A 315 22.44 28.46 -3.29
C PRO A 315 22.33 29.98 -3.09
N GLY A 316 22.15 30.40 -1.84
CA GLY A 316 22.03 31.80 -1.45
C GLY A 316 21.36 31.97 -0.08
N PRO A 317 21.36 33.20 0.48
CA PRO A 317 20.67 33.51 1.72
C PRO A 317 19.15 33.36 1.58
N VAL A 318 18.48 32.95 2.65
CA VAL A 318 17.02 32.90 2.76
C VAL A 318 16.59 33.87 3.85
N VAL A 319 15.92 34.97 3.47
CA VAL A 319 15.58 36.08 4.37
C VAL A 319 14.10 36.40 4.25
N PHE A 320 13.28 35.78 5.10
CA PHE A 320 11.82 35.98 5.08
C PHE A 320 11.44 37.40 5.52
N GLN A 321 10.52 38.06 4.80
CA GLN A 321 10.02 39.37 5.22
C GLN A 321 9.23 39.31 6.54
N ALA A 322 8.57 38.18 6.81
CA ALA A 322 7.87 37.91 8.08
C ALA A 322 8.83 37.69 9.27
N GLY A 323 10.14 37.75 9.07
CA GLY A 323 11.16 37.54 10.09
C GLY A 323 11.69 36.10 10.13
N GLY A 324 12.90 35.96 10.67
CA GLY A 324 13.68 34.71 10.62
C GLY A 324 14.54 34.62 9.37
N GLY A 325 14.89 33.39 8.96
CA GLY A 325 15.78 33.12 7.84
C GLY A 325 17.06 32.40 8.26
N TYR A 326 17.92 32.11 7.29
CA TYR A 326 19.23 31.48 7.47
C TYR A 326 20.13 31.80 6.28
N ASP A 327 21.43 31.75 6.50
CA ASP A 327 22.43 31.96 5.47
C ASP A 327 22.93 30.63 4.90
N ASN A 328 23.48 30.65 3.70
CA ASN A 328 24.11 29.50 3.06
C ASN A 328 25.43 29.92 2.39
N PRO A 329 26.51 30.13 3.18
CA PRO A 329 27.79 30.55 2.62
C PRO A 329 28.36 29.57 1.62
N ASN A 330 29.08 30.08 0.61
CA ASN A 330 29.58 29.26 -0.49
C ASN A 330 30.47 28.08 -0.04
N ALA A 331 31.34 28.29 0.94
CA ALA A 331 32.21 27.23 1.48
C ALA A 331 31.39 26.13 2.17
N PHE A 332 30.39 26.52 2.97
CA PHE A 332 29.46 25.56 3.57
C PHE A 332 28.70 24.79 2.50
N LEU A 333 28.20 25.45 1.46
CA LEU A 333 27.49 24.78 0.36
C LEU A 333 28.39 23.82 -0.44
N ALA A 334 29.68 24.14 -0.58
CA ALA A 334 30.65 23.21 -1.18
C ALA A 334 30.81 21.95 -0.31
N ASP A 335 30.93 22.09 1.01
CA ASP A 335 30.96 20.96 1.95
C ASP A 335 29.68 20.12 1.88
N GLN A 336 28.52 20.77 1.74
CA GLN A 336 27.24 20.06 1.58
C GLN A 336 27.23 19.22 0.30
N LEU A 337 27.60 19.79 -0.86
CA LEU A 337 27.62 19.04 -2.12
C LEU A 337 28.66 17.90 -2.11
N ALA A 338 29.82 18.11 -1.48
CA ALA A 338 30.81 17.05 -1.30
C ALA A 338 30.25 15.89 -0.46
N HIS A 339 29.59 16.20 0.66
CA HIS A 339 28.94 15.20 1.51
C HIS A 339 27.80 14.48 0.80
N PHE A 340 27.00 15.21 0.03
CA PHE A 340 25.89 14.66 -0.75
C PHE A 340 26.40 13.61 -1.75
N ALA A 341 27.49 13.91 -2.45
CA ALA A 341 28.11 12.98 -3.38
C ALA A 341 28.66 11.71 -2.69
N GLU A 342 29.29 11.83 -1.53
CA GLU A 342 29.85 10.69 -0.78
C GLU A 342 28.75 9.73 -0.26
N VAL A 343 27.62 10.29 0.18
CA VAL A 343 26.52 9.52 0.75
C VAL A 343 25.54 9.02 -0.32
N GLY A 344 25.45 9.72 -1.45
CA GLY A 344 24.52 9.42 -2.55
C GLY A 344 23.19 10.19 -2.46
N VAL A 345 23.20 11.42 -1.95
CA VAL A 345 22.03 12.29 -1.79
C VAL A 345 21.94 13.26 -2.97
N ARG A 346 20.75 13.43 -3.57
CA ARG A 346 20.50 14.44 -4.62
C ARG A 346 20.03 15.76 -3.97
N PRO A 347 20.59 16.92 -4.32
CA PRO A 347 20.05 18.19 -3.84
C PRO A 347 18.71 18.53 -4.52
N GLU A 348 17.71 18.93 -3.73
CA GLU A 348 16.56 19.69 -4.22
C GLU A 348 16.78 21.17 -3.94
N ILE A 349 16.75 21.98 -5.00
CA ILE A 349 17.02 23.40 -4.93
C ILE A 349 15.76 24.13 -4.48
N GLU A 350 15.77 24.59 -3.22
CA GLU A 350 14.68 25.38 -2.64
C GLU A 350 14.79 26.82 -3.15
N VAL A 351 14.05 27.16 -4.20
CA VAL A 351 14.07 28.46 -4.86
C VAL A 351 13.17 29.43 -4.08
N PHE A 352 13.75 30.03 -3.04
CA PHE A 352 13.06 31.06 -2.25
C PHE A 352 12.98 32.40 -2.98
N ASN A 353 14.05 32.79 -3.69
CA ASN A 353 14.22 34.16 -4.19
C ASN A 353 14.96 34.20 -5.55
N HIS A 354 14.97 35.35 -6.21
CA HIS A 354 15.64 35.49 -7.50
C HIS A 354 17.17 35.40 -7.38
N THR A 355 17.76 35.77 -6.25
CA THR A 355 19.18 35.54 -5.96
C THR A 355 19.55 34.06 -6.08
N ILE A 356 18.73 33.15 -5.54
CA ILE A 356 18.93 31.70 -5.71
C ILE A 356 18.86 31.28 -7.18
N VAL A 357 17.89 31.81 -7.94
CA VAL A 357 17.80 31.52 -9.39
C VAL A 357 19.08 31.94 -10.11
N GLU A 358 19.57 33.16 -9.85
CA GLU A 358 20.79 33.69 -10.46
C GLU A 358 22.02 32.83 -10.12
N ASN A 359 22.21 32.52 -8.83
CA ASN A 359 23.32 31.70 -8.38
C ASN A 359 23.25 30.27 -8.95
N SER A 360 22.06 29.67 -8.99
CA SER A 360 21.83 28.35 -9.58
C SER A 360 22.23 28.29 -11.05
N VAL A 361 21.80 29.25 -11.87
CA VAL A 361 22.06 29.20 -13.32
C VAL A 361 23.45 29.69 -13.73
N THR A 362 24.19 30.28 -12.79
CA THR A 362 25.56 30.77 -13.02
C THR A 362 26.58 29.96 -12.22
N LEU A 363 26.95 30.42 -11.02
CA LEU A 363 28.02 29.89 -10.18
C LEU A 363 27.81 28.41 -9.83
N TYR A 364 26.58 28.04 -9.48
CA TYR A 364 26.24 26.70 -9.04
C TYR A 364 25.79 25.77 -10.17
N ARG A 365 25.70 26.24 -11.41
CA ARG A 365 25.17 25.44 -12.52
C ARG A 365 25.93 24.13 -12.71
N SER A 366 27.26 24.22 -12.83
CA SER A 366 28.11 23.04 -13.03
C SER A 366 28.14 22.13 -11.80
N PRO A 367 28.37 22.65 -10.56
CA PRO A 367 28.26 21.83 -9.34
C PRO A 367 26.93 21.08 -9.19
N LEU A 368 25.80 21.72 -9.51
CA LEU A 368 24.48 21.10 -9.39
C LEU A 368 24.25 19.99 -10.43
N ILE A 369 24.74 20.16 -11.66
CA ILE A 369 24.74 19.06 -12.65
C ILE A 369 25.65 17.91 -12.18
N GLY A 370 26.81 18.23 -11.61
CA GLY A 370 27.74 17.24 -11.06
C GLY A 370 27.20 16.48 -9.84
N ALA A 371 26.26 17.06 -9.11
CA ALA A 371 25.56 16.43 -7.99
C ALA A 371 24.48 15.41 -8.41
N GLY A 372 24.15 15.34 -9.71
CA GLY A 372 23.25 14.34 -10.29
C GLY A 372 22.11 14.94 -11.11
N VAL A 373 21.69 14.21 -12.14
CA VAL A 373 20.62 14.62 -13.06
C VAL A 373 19.44 13.64 -13.03
N PRO A 374 18.19 14.09 -13.27
CA PRO A 374 17.78 15.49 -13.42
C PRO A 374 18.00 16.31 -12.14
N VAL A 375 18.28 17.61 -12.31
CA VAL A 375 18.38 18.57 -11.20
C VAL A 375 16.97 18.88 -10.68
N LEU A 376 16.77 18.88 -9.37
CA LEU A 376 15.44 19.04 -8.75
C LEU A 376 15.28 20.47 -8.23
N PHE A 377 14.14 21.11 -8.50
CA PHE A 377 13.83 22.47 -8.06
C PHE A 377 12.47 22.50 -7.35
N MET A 378 12.40 23.22 -6.24
CA MET A 378 11.18 23.56 -5.54
C MET A 378 10.95 25.07 -5.60
N LEU A 379 9.90 25.52 -6.29
CA LEU A 379 9.53 26.93 -6.33
C LEU A 379 8.74 27.30 -5.07
N VAL A 380 9.35 28.11 -4.19
CA VAL A 380 8.72 28.61 -2.97
C VAL A 380 7.97 29.90 -3.27
N ALA A 381 6.89 29.79 -4.06
CA ALA A 381 6.15 30.94 -4.56
C ALA A 381 5.23 31.58 -3.50
N ALA A 382 4.89 32.85 -3.70
CA ALA A 382 4.03 33.65 -2.81
C ALA A 382 4.48 33.72 -1.32
N VAL A 383 5.76 33.46 -1.05
CA VAL A 383 6.40 33.72 0.25
C VAL A 383 7.31 34.93 0.12
N ASP A 384 6.98 35.99 0.84
CA ASP A 384 7.70 37.27 0.77
C ASP A 384 9.16 37.12 1.26
N GLN A 385 10.13 37.46 0.40
CA GLN A 385 11.58 37.42 0.66
C GLN A 385 12.23 38.80 0.56
N TYR A 386 13.31 38.98 1.32
CA TYR A 386 14.24 40.09 1.14
C TYR A 386 15.53 39.62 0.47
N HIS A 387 16.09 40.49 -0.37
CA HIS A 387 17.53 40.59 -0.55
C HIS A 387 18.05 41.65 0.42
N ARG A 388 19.18 41.40 1.09
CA ARG A 388 19.83 42.37 1.96
C ARG A 388 21.15 42.79 1.36
N ASP A 389 21.30 44.08 1.10
CA ASP A 389 22.57 44.63 0.64
C ASP A 389 23.64 44.43 1.74
N PRO A 390 24.77 43.77 1.43
CA PRO A 390 25.79 43.47 2.43
C PRO A 390 26.58 44.70 2.89
N VAL A 391 26.49 45.83 2.17
CA VAL A 391 27.20 47.08 2.46
C VAL A 391 26.34 48.04 3.28
N SER A 392 25.13 48.37 2.81
CA SER A 392 24.24 49.31 3.49
C SER A 392 23.38 48.64 4.57
N GLY A 393 23.11 47.34 4.43
CA GLY A 393 22.16 46.60 5.25
C GLY A 393 20.69 46.81 4.83
N ASP A 394 20.43 47.63 3.81
CA ASP A 394 19.08 47.88 3.29
C ASP A 394 18.49 46.60 2.70
N THR A 395 17.16 46.52 2.72
CA THR A 395 16.43 45.37 2.19
C THR A 395 15.59 45.75 0.98
N SER A 396 15.60 44.91 -0.05
CA SER A 396 14.75 45.01 -1.23
C SER A 396 13.93 43.73 -1.41
N ASP A 397 12.80 43.80 -2.12
CA ASP A 397 11.99 42.64 -2.44
C ASP A 397 12.76 41.72 -3.42
N ASP A 398 12.88 40.45 -3.07
CA ASP A 398 13.55 39.41 -3.89
C ASP A 398 12.64 38.17 -4.07
N SER A 399 11.35 38.35 -3.80
CA SER A 399 10.34 37.30 -3.89
C SER A 399 10.13 36.86 -5.34
N LEU A 400 9.87 35.56 -5.57
CA LEU A 400 9.51 35.05 -6.90
C LEU A 400 8.20 35.63 -7.46
N ILE A 401 7.29 36.02 -6.55
CA ILE A 401 6.13 36.82 -6.86
C ILE A 401 6.26 38.06 -5.98
N ASP A 402 6.42 39.23 -6.61
CA ASP A 402 6.62 40.48 -5.87
C ASP A 402 5.48 40.75 -4.88
N VAL A 403 5.79 41.43 -3.78
CA VAL A 403 4.84 41.70 -2.69
C VAL A 403 3.57 42.41 -3.17
N PRO A 404 3.65 43.46 -4.03
CA PRO A 404 2.45 44.07 -4.62
C PRO A 404 1.55 43.06 -5.35
N THR A 405 2.11 42.24 -6.25
CA THR A 405 1.37 41.24 -7.01
C THR A 405 0.77 40.17 -6.10
N ARG A 406 1.54 39.67 -5.12
CA ARG A 406 1.04 38.70 -4.14
C ARG A 406 -0.14 39.25 -3.35
N LYS A 407 -0.09 40.52 -2.91
CA LYS A 407 -1.21 41.18 -2.22
C LYS A 407 -2.42 41.36 -3.13
N ALA A 408 -2.22 41.60 -4.43
CA ALA A 408 -3.31 41.65 -5.40
C ALA A 408 -3.98 40.27 -5.57
N ILE A 409 -3.19 39.21 -5.72
CA ILE A 409 -3.69 37.83 -5.78
C ILE A 409 -4.48 37.48 -4.52
N ALA A 410 -3.97 37.80 -3.33
CA ALA A 410 -4.68 37.55 -2.06
C ALA A 410 -6.08 38.20 -2.04
N LYS A 411 -6.21 39.44 -2.54
CA LYS A 411 -7.51 40.13 -2.63
C LYS A 411 -8.46 39.43 -3.62
N LEU A 412 -7.94 38.96 -4.75
CA LEU A 412 -8.74 38.22 -5.73
C LEU A 412 -9.29 36.91 -5.15
N LEU A 413 -8.44 36.15 -4.45
CA LEU A 413 -8.85 34.90 -3.79
C LEU A 413 -9.86 35.15 -2.65
N GLN A 414 -9.78 36.30 -1.97
CA GLN A 414 -10.77 36.70 -0.97
C GLN A 414 -12.11 37.09 -1.59
N ALA A 415 -12.10 37.79 -2.72
CA ALA A 415 -13.32 38.18 -3.42
C ALA A 415 -14.15 36.98 -3.87
N GLY A 416 -13.47 35.89 -4.26
CA GLY A 416 -14.11 34.69 -4.80
C GLY A 416 -14.67 34.90 -6.21
N GLY A 417 -15.20 33.82 -6.80
CA GLY A 417 -15.73 33.80 -8.17
C GLY A 417 -14.69 33.50 -9.23
N ASP A 418 -15.15 32.93 -10.35
CA ASP A 418 -14.29 32.32 -11.37
C ASP A 418 -13.39 33.34 -12.07
N ASP A 419 -13.88 34.55 -12.36
CA ASP A 419 -13.10 35.61 -13.01
C ASP A 419 -11.92 36.09 -12.14
N ALA A 420 -12.15 36.24 -10.83
CA ALA A 420 -11.12 36.64 -9.88
C ALA A 420 -10.09 35.51 -9.71
N HIS A 421 -10.54 34.26 -9.68
CA HIS A 421 -9.70 33.07 -9.65
C HIS A 421 -8.81 32.98 -10.90
N GLN A 422 -9.38 33.14 -12.09
CA GLN A 422 -8.65 33.15 -13.34
C GLN A 422 -7.61 34.27 -13.38
N LYS A 423 -7.97 35.47 -12.90
CA LYS A 423 -7.01 36.58 -12.84
C LYS A 423 -5.86 36.33 -11.87
N ALA A 424 -6.14 35.67 -10.74
CA ALA A 424 -5.12 35.25 -9.78
C ALA A 424 -4.13 34.26 -10.42
N ILE A 425 -4.62 33.31 -11.21
CA ILE A 425 -3.79 32.35 -11.96
C ILE A 425 -2.89 33.08 -12.96
N GLU A 426 -3.45 33.98 -13.76
CA GLU A 426 -2.69 34.76 -14.75
C GLU A 426 -1.55 35.56 -14.10
N LEU A 427 -1.84 36.26 -12.99
CA LEU A 427 -0.84 37.05 -12.28
C LEU A 427 0.28 36.18 -11.71
N ALA A 428 -0.07 35.04 -11.11
CA ALA A 428 0.92 34.12 -10.55
C ALA A 428 1.78 33.50 -11.66
N ALA A 429 1.17 32.99 -12.73
CA ALA A 429 1.89 32.39 -13.85
C ALA A 429 2.81 33.40 -14.55
N ALA A 430 2.35 34.63 -14.79
CA ALA A 430 3.15 35.67 -15.42
C ALA A 430 4.42 36.03 -14.63
N GLN A 431 4.35 36.03 -13.30
CA GLN A 431 5.50 36.28 -12.41
C GLN A 431 6.48 35.09 -12.38
N LEU A 432 5.97 33.86 -12.43
CA LEU A 432 6.78 32.66 -12.30
C LEU A 432 7.38 32.17 -13.62
N GLN A 433 6.76 32.43 -14.76
CA GLN A 433 7.21 31.96 -16.07
C GLN A 433 8.68 32.31 -16.37
N PRO A 434 9.16 33.56 -16.15
CA PRO A 434 10.56 33.90 -16.40
C PRO A 434 11.55 33.06 -15.57
N THR A 435 11.18 32.73 -14.33
CA THR A 435 11.99 31.86 -13.47
C THR A 435 12.02 30.43 -14.01
N VAL A 436 10.86 29.88 -14.38
CA VAL A 436 10.75 28.53 -14.96
C VAL A 436 11.57 28.42 -16.24
N ASP A 437 11.43 29.37 -17.15
CA ASP A 437 12.16 29.39 -18.42
C ASP A 437 13.67 29.48 -18.18
N LYS A 438 14.11 30.36 -17.27
CA LYS A 438 15.53 30.53 -16.94
C LYS A 438 16.15 29.26 -16.37
N LEU A 439 15.42 28.53 -15.52
CA LEU A 439 15.85 27.23 -14.99
C LEU A 439 15.92 26.17 -16.09
N ARG A 440 14.87 26.00 -16.91
CA ARG A 440 14.85 25.01 -18.01
C ARG A 440 15.92 25.27 -19.07
N ASN A 441 16.14 26.53 -19.43
CA ASN A 441 17.16 26.93 -20.40
C ASN A 441 18.58 26.62 -19.90
N SER A 442 18.79 26.70 -18.59
CA SER A 442 20.11 26.47 -17.98
C SER A 442 20.34 25.00 -17.65
N PHE A 443 19.29 24.25 -17.31
CA PHE A 443 19.35 22.85 -16.91
C PHE A 443 18.53 21.98 -17.86
N PRO A 444 19.16 21.37 -18.88
CA PRO A 444 18.44 20.62 -19.92
C PRO A 444 17.74 19.36 -19.37
N SER A 445 18.20 18.85 -18.23
CA SER A 445 17.55 17.76 -17.49
C SER A 445 17.27 18.25 -16.07
N CYS A 446 16.05 18.74 -15.85
CA CYS A 446 15.59 19.18 -14.54
C CYS A 446 14.12 18.81 -14.31
N LYS A 447 13.73 18.84 -13.04
CA LYS A 447 12.35 18.70 -12.57
C LYS A 447 12.01 19.90 -11.69
N ILE A 448 10.87 20.53 -11.97
CA ILE A 448 10.44 21.74 -11.27
C ILE A 448 9.09 21.46 -10.60
N SER A 449 9.06 21.60 -9.28
CA SER A 449 7.86 21.53 -8.45
C SER A 449 7.42 22.91 -7.99
N LEU A 450 6.15 23.04 -7.60
CA LEU A 450 5.59 24.25 -7.01
C LEU A 450 4.94 23.96 -5.65
N LEU A 451 5.19 24.84 -4.69
CA LEU A 451 4.39 24.98 -3.47
C LEU A 451 3.74 26.36 -3.42
N LEU A 452 2.59 26.45 -2.73
CA LEU A 452 1.94 27.73 -2.41
C LEU A 452 1.45 27.72 -0.95
N PRO A 453 1.66 28.83 -0.20
CA PRO A 453 1.29 28.88 1.21
C PRO A 453 -0.20 29.17 1.41
N GLY A 454 -0.82 28.49 2.37
CA GLY A 454 -2.14 28.83 2.91
C GLY A 454 -3.22 29.05 1.83
N PRO A 455 -3.88 30.23 1.79
CA PRO A 455 -4.97 30.50 0.85
C PRO A 455 -4.60 30.39 -0.64
N PHE A 456 -3.32 30.54 -0.99
CA PHE A 456 -2.87 30.47 -2.38
C PHE A 456 -2.95 29.06 -2.96
N GLN A 457 -3.16 28.03 -2.15
CA GLN A 457 -3.34 26.66 -2.65
C GLN A 457 -4.53 26.51 -3.59
N ALA A 458 -5.52 27.43 -3.55
CA ALA A 458 -6.64 27.43 -4.50
C ALA A 458 -6.19 27.43 -5.97
N ILE A 459 -5.09 28.14 -6.29
CA ILE A 459 -4.58 28.28 -7.65
C ILE A 459 -3.41 27.32 -7.96
N LEU A 460 -3.08 26.41 -7.04
CA LEU A 460 -1.88 25.57 -7.13
C LEU A 460 -1.86 24.69 -8.39
N VAL A 461 -2.96 23.98 -8.65
CA VAL A 461 -3.07 23.09 -9.82
C VAL A 461 -3.07 23.87 -11.12
N ASP A 462 -3.84 24.96 -11.19
CA ASP A 462 -3.97 25.79 -12.38
C ASP A 462 -2.64 26.43 -12.79
N VAL A 463 -1.89 26.98 -11.81
CA VAL A 463 -0.58 27.57 -12.07
C VAL A 463 0.44 26.50 -12.46
N ALA A 464 0.44 25.33 -11.81
CA ALA A 464 1.33 24.24 -12.17
C ALA A 464 1.09 23.72 -13.60
N ILE A 465 -0.17 23.66 -14.04
CA ILE A 465 -0.54 23.31 -15.41
C ILE A 465 -0.09 24.42 -16.38
N ALA A 466 -0.38 25.69 -16.08
CA ALA A 466 -0.04 26.82 -16.94
C ALA A 466 1.47 26.92 -17.21
N LEU A 467 2.29 26.60 -16.20
CA LEU A 467 3.75 26.60 -16.30
C LEU A 467 4.34 25.25 -16.76
N ASP A 468 3.48 24.27 -17.06
CA ASP A 468 3.84 22.90 -17.45
C ASP A 468 4.83 22.22 -16.48
N LEU A 469 4.65 22.39 -15.17
CA LEU A 469 5.57 21.87 -14.15
C LEU A 469 5.59 20.35 -14.07
N ASP A 470 6.55 19.78 -13.34
CA ASP A 470 6.70 18.32 -13.17
C ASP A 470 6.06 17.79 -11.89
N GLY A 471 6.01 18.60 -10.83
CA GLY A 471 5.47 18.20 -9.54
C GLY A 471 4.72 19.29 -8.79
N ILE A 472 3.95 18.88 -7.80
CA ILE A 472 3.16 19.77 -6.92
C ILE A 472 3.42 19.36 -5.48
N ARG A 473 3.63 20.35 -4.60
CA ARG A 473 3.83 20.11 -3.17
C ARG A 473 2.65 20.62 -2.34
N VAL A 474 2.23 19.81 -1.39
CA VAL A 474 1.23 20.14 -0.35
C VAL A 474 1.67 19.57 0.99
N GLY A 475 1.12 20.12 2.08
CA GLY A 475 1.35 19.60 3.43
C GLY A 475 1.10 20.64 4.50
N LEU A 476 1.06 20.18 5.75
CA LEU A 476 0.82 21.04 6.91
C LEU A 476 1.90 22.11 7.08
N GLU A 477 3.09 21.91 6.51
CA GLU A 477 4.11 22.95 6.41
C GLU A 477 3.63 24.19 5.66
N ASP A 478 2.94 23.99 4.54
CA ASP A 478 2.59 25.04 3.59
C ASP A 478 1.20 25.64 3.90
N ALA A 479 0.24 24.79 4.32
CA ALA A 479 -1.09 25.21 4.73
C ALA A 479 -1.67 24.27 5.79
N LEU A 480 -2.42 24.82 6.75
CA LEU A 480 -3.10 24.03 7.80
C LEU A 480 -4.55 23.67 7.48
N ASN A 481 -5.03 24.11 6.32
CA ASN A 481 -6.42 24.00 5.91
C ASN A 481 -6.52 23.15 4.63
N VAL A 482 -7.72 22.67 4.32
CA VAL A 482 -8.06 22.00 3.07
C VAL A 482 -9.42 22.50 2.57
N PHE A 483 -9.60 22.51 1.25
CA PHE A 483 -10.88 22.83 0.63
C PHE A 483 -11.81 21.61 0.69
N ASP A 484 -13.05 21.83 1.12
CA ASP A 484 -14.07 20.77 1.24
C ASP A 484 -15.42 21.38 0.88
N ALA A 485 -15.92 21.05 -0.32
CA ALA A 485 -17.14 21.64 -0.86
C ALA A 485 -18.39 21.29 -0.05
N ARG A 486 -18.34 20.20 0.73
CA ARG A 486 -19.44 19.78 1.60
C ARG A 486 -19.61 20.76 2.76
N VAL A 487 -18.52 21.35 3.25
CA VAL A 487 -18.51 22.19 4.46
C VAL A 487 -19.09 23.58 4.19
N PRO A 488 -19.98 24.12 5.04
CA PRO A 488 -20.38 25.52 4.97
C PRO A 488 -19.15 26.45 4.99
N GLY A 489 -19.01 27.28 3.94
CA GLY A 489 -17.82 28.11 3.74
C GLY A 489 -16.69 27.47 2.92
N GLY A 490 -16.75 26.17 2.63
CA GLY A 490 -15.88 25.49 1.66
C GLY A 490 -14.45 25.18 2.15
N VAL A 491 -14.15 25.40 3.43
CA VAL A 491 -12.81 25.22 4.00
C VAL A 491 -12.88 24.76 5.45
N ARG A 492 -11.98 23.85 5.83
CA ARG A 492 -11.79 23.37 7.20
C ARG A 492 -10.31 23.18 7.51
N LYS A 493 -9.94 22.89 8.77
CA LYS A 493 -8.62 22.36 9.07
C LYS A 493 -8.41 21.01 8.36
N ALA A 494 -7.21 20.83 7.83
CA ALA A 494 -6.79 19.55 7.28
C ALA A 494 -6.53 18.58 8.42
N TYR A 495 -6.98 17.33 8.28
CA TYR A 495 -6.80 16.27 9.30
C TYR A 495 -5.43 15.59 9.24
N GLY A 496 -4.44 16.26 8.66
CA GLY A 496 -3.15 15.69 8.31
C GLY A 496 -2.77 16.05 6.88
N THR A 497 -1.55 15.69 6.49
CA THR A 497 -1.10 15.92 5.10
C THR A 497 -1.75 14.96 4.11
N GLY A 498 -2.11 13.74 4.52
CA GLY A 498 -2.86 12.81 3.66
C GLY A 498 -4.17 13.39 3.14
N ASP A 499 -4.88 14.16 3.96
CA ASP A 499 -6.14 14.85 3.59
C ASP A 499 -5.92 15.87 2.46
N GLN A 500 -4.79 16.58 2.47
CA GLN A 500 -4.43 17.53 1.41
C GLN A 500 -3.94 16.83 0.13
N VAL A 501 -3.20 15.73 0.28
CA VAL A 501 -2.80 14.89 -0.87
C VAL A 501 -4.02 14.29 -1.54
N ARG A 502 -4.99 13.80 -0.77
CA ARG A 502 -6.29 13.30 -1.26
C ARG A 502 -7.03 14.37 -2.06
N TRP A 503 -7.15 15.57 -1.50
CA TRP A 503 -7.76 16.71 -2.19
C TRP A 503 -7.07 16.99 -3.53
N LEU A 504 -5.74 17.08 -3.53
CA LEU A 504 -4.96 17.36 -4.73
C LEU A 504 -5.10 16.25 -5.78
N ARG A 505 -5.05 14.98 -5.38
CA ARG A 505 -5.25 13.83 -6.28
C ARG A 505 -6.63 13.90 -6.93
N LEU A 506 -7.70 14.10 -6.17
CA LEU A 506 -9.06 14.19 -6.69
C LEU A 506 -9.25 15.39 -7.63
N GLU A 507 -8.59 16.52 -7.34
CA GLU A 507 -8.57 17.70 -8.23
C GLU A 507 -7.89 17.39 -9.57
N LEU A 508 -6.78 16.65 -9.56
CA LEU A 508 -6.07 16.21 -10.77
C LEU A 508 -6.88 15.17 -11.57
N GLU A 509 -7.49 14.19 -10.89
CA GLU A 509 -8.36 13.18 -11.51
C GLU A 509 -9.54 13.83 -12.23
N ARG A 510 -10.17 14.85 -11.62
CA ARG A 510 -11.24 15.64 -12.25
C ARG A 510 -10.83 16.29 -13.57
N ARG A 511 -9.54 16.55 -13.76
CA ARG A 511 -8.96 17.16 -14.96
C ARG A 511 -8.35 16.13 -15.92
N GLY A 512 -8.47 14.83 -15.61
CA GLY A 512 -7.86 13.76 -16.39
C GLY A 512 -6.33 13.73 -16.32
N ILE A 513 -5.73 14.30 -15.27
CA ILE A 513 -4.29 14.34 -15.05
C ILE A 513 -3.92 13.23 -14.06
N GLY A 514 -2.95 12.39 -14.45
CA GLY A 514 -2.47 11.30 -13.60
C GLY A 514 -1.46 11.75 -12.56
N ILE A 515 -1.18 10.88 -11.59
CA ILE A 515 -0.09 11.05 -10.63
C ILE A 515 0.96 9.97 -10.80
N ASP A 516 2.23 10.33 -10.64
CA ASP A 516 3.33 9.39 -10.59
C ASP A 516 3.52 8.86 -9.17
N ASP A 517 3.52 7.53 -9.00
CA ASP A 517 3.88 6.88 -7.75
C ASP A 517 5.41 6.94 -7.49
N ALA A 518 5.83 6.58 -6.27
CA ALA A 518 7.23 6.65 -5.86
C ALA A 518 8.17 5.73 -6.66
N GLU A 519 7.75 4.52 -7.05
CA GLU A 519 8.57 3.60 -7.87
C GLU A 519 8.78 4.18 -9.26
N THR A 520 7.71 4.64 -9.89
CA THR A 520 7.75 5.30 -11.20
C THR A 520 8.62 6.55 -11.16
N LEU A 521 8.50 7.36 -10.11
CA LEU A 521 9.29 8.57 -9.95
C LEU A 521 10.77 8.25 -9.74
N ARG A 522 11.12 7.22 -8.95
CA ARG A 522 12.51 6.77 -8.80
C ARG A 522 13.16 6.44 -10.14
N ASP A 523 12.44 5.78 -11.05
CA ASP A 523 12.95 5.52 -12.39
C ASP A 523 13.16 6.81 -13.18
N LYS A 524 12.17 7.71 -13.18
CA LYS A 524 12.25 9.01 -13.86
C LYS A 524 13.38 9.90 -13.33
N LEU A 525 13.72 9.76 -12.04
CA LEU A 525 14.77 10.52 -11.39
C LEU A 525 16.13 9.81 -11.39
N GLY A 526 16.23 8.54 -11.77
CA GLY A 526 17.47 7.76 -11.67
C GLY A 526 17.87 7.44 -10.23
N MET A 527 16.90 7.03 -9.40
CA MET A 527 17.05 6.72 -7.97
C MET A 527 16.42 5.36 -7.60
N ALA A 528 16.47 4.38 -8.52
CA ALA A 528 15.93 3.05 -8.27
C ALA A 528 16.57 2.41 -7.02
N ARG A 529 15.78 1.66 -6.25
CA ARG A 529 16.29 0.96 -5.07
C ARG A 529 17.31 -0.13 -5.45
N PRO A 530 18.28 -0.46 -4.57
CA PRO A 530 19.35 -1.40 -4.93
C PRO A 530 18.88 -2.79 -5.34
N ASP A 531 17.83 -3.32 -4.71
CA ASP A 531 17.21 -4.60 -5.06
C ASP A 531 16.55 -4.56 -6.44
N VAL A 532 15.79 -3.50 -6.74
CA VAL A 532 15.21 -3.27 -8.09
C VAL A 532 16.32 -3.19 -9.15
N ALA A 533 17.40 -2.46 -8.86
CA ALA A 533 18.55 -2.36 -9.76
C ALA A 533 19.24 -3.72 -9.98
N LEU A 534 19.41 -4.52 -8.92
CA LEU A 534 20.02 -5.84 -8.98
C LEU A 534 19.16 -6.83 -9.78
N PHE A 535 17.83 -6.79 -9.64
CA PHE A 535 16.93 -7.59 -10.47
C PHE A 535 17.06 -7.20 -11.96
N ARG A 536 17.09 -5.90 -12.27
CA ARG A 536 17.29 -5.42 -13.64
C ARG A 536 18.68 -5.78 -14.20
N GLN A 537 19.70 -5.87 -13.34
CA GLN A 537 21.01 -6.37 -13.73
C GLN A 537 20.95 -7.86 -14.12
N ALA A 538 20.20 -8.68 -13.37
CA ALA A 538 19.94 -10.07 -13.74
C ALA A 538 19.14 -10.18 -15.05
N GLU A 539 18.11 -9.34 -15.22
CA GLU A 539 17.34 -9.26 -16.46
C GLU A 539 18.22 -8.91 -17.66
N ALA A 540 19.10 -7.92 -17.53
CA ALA A 540 20.05 -7.52 -18.56
C ALA A 540 21.07 -8.63 -18.88
N ALA A 541 21.60 -9.31 -17.86
CA ALA A 541 22.54 -10.42 -18.03
C ALA A 541 21.93 -11.61 -18.78
N LEU A 542 20.62 -11.81 -18.65
CA LEU A 542 19.85 -12.90 -19.28
C LEU A 542 19.09 -12.47 -20.53
N ALA A 543 19.28 -11.23 -21.01
CA ALA A 543 18.48 -10.67 -22.11
C ALA A 543 18.60 -11.46 -23.42
N ASN A 544 19.75 -12.09 -23.66
CA ASN A 544 20.04 -12.84 -24.89
C ASN A 544 19.70 -14.33 -24.81
N HIS A 545 19.23 -14.82 -23.65
CA HIS A 545 18.86 -16.23 -23.49
C HIS A 545 17.37 -16.45 -23.83
N PRO A 546 17.02 -17.52 -24.55
CA PRO A 546 15.64 -17.90 -24.79
C PRO A 546 15.02 -18.48 -23.51
N SER A 547 13.72 -18.25 -23.29
CA SER A 547 13.00 -18.81 -22.12
C SER A 547 12.66 -20.30 -22.26
N ASP A 548 12.99 -20.92 -23.40
CA ASP A 548 12.79 -22.34 -23.67
C ASP A 548 13.88 -23.17 -22.97
N GLU A 549 13.47 -24.05 -22.05
CA GLU A 549 14.38 -24.92 -21.28
C GLU A 549 15.24 -25.85 -22.16
N HIS A 550 14.80 -26.17 -23.38
CA HIS A 550 15.56 -27.03 -24.28
C HIS A 550 16.75 -26.32 -24.95
N LEU A 551 16.79 -24.98 -24.90
CA LEU A 551 17.77 -24.17 -25.61
C LEU A 551 18.85 -23.56 -24.69
N VAL A 552 18.71 -23.69 -23.38
CA VAL A 552 19.62 -23.09 -22.39
C VAL A 552 19.79 -23.98 -21.16
N SER A 553 21.03 -24.15 -20.70
CA SER A 553 21.32 -24.89 -19.47
C SER A 553 21.37 -23.99 -18.24
N ALA A 554 21.08 -24.53 -17.05
CA ALA A 554 21.26 -23.80 -15.80
C ALA A 554 22.70 -23.33 -15.58
N THR A 555 23.71 -24.10 -16.00
CA THR A 555 25.12 -23.69 -15.93
C THR A 555 25.38 -22.41 -16.72
N SER A 556 24.78 -22.25 -17.90
CA SER A 556 24.92 -21.02 -18.70
C SER A 556 24.28 -19.82 -18.00
N ILE A 557 23.09 -20.02 -17.42
CA ILE A 557 22.37 -18.99 -16.65
C ILE A 557 23.18 -18.55 -15.43
N LEU A 558 23.68 -19.50 -14.64
CA LEU A 558 24.51 -19.22 -13.46
C LEU A 558 25.82 -18.52 -13.83
N GLY A 559 26.43 -18.89 -14.96
CA GLY A 559 27.61 -18.21 -15.48
C GLY A 559 27.34 -16.73 -15.80
N ALA A 560 26.19 -16.42 -16.39
CA ALA A 560 25.77 -15.04 -16.67
C ALA A 560 25.46 -14.25 -15.38
N LEU A 561 24.95 -14.92 -14.35
CA LEU A 561 24.55 -14.31 -13.08
C LEU A 561 25.69 -14.18 -12.06
N GLN A 562 26.91 -14.61 -12.36
CA GLN A 562 28.02 -14.61 -11.40
C GLN A 562 28.23 -13.26 -10.67
N PRO A 563 28.23 -12.09 -11.35
CA PRO A 563 28.36 -10.79 -10.65
C PRO A 563 27.19 -10.49 -9.70
N VAL A 564 25.99 -10.96 -10.04
CA VAL A 564 24.79 -10.79 -9.22
C VAL A 564 24.84 -11.70 -7.99
N VAL A 565 25.37 -12.92 -8.13
CA VAL A 565 25.62 -13.84 -7.01
C VAL A 565 26.62 -13.24 -6.01
N ASP A 566 27.69 -12.62 -6.52
CA ASP A 566 28.68 -11.96 -5.67
C ASP A 566 28.10 -10.75 -4.91
N ALA A 567 27.21 -9.98 -5.55
CA ALA A 567 26.51 -8.87 -4.89
C ALA A 567 25.54 -9.37 -3.80
N TYR A 568 24.76 -10.43 -4.09
CA TYR A 568 23.89 -11.06 -3.09
C TYR A 568 24.69 -11.61 -1.89
N ARG A 569 25.85 -12.24 -2.13
CA ARG A 569 26.70 -12.77 -1.05
C ARG A 569 27.04 -11.69 -0.01
N GLN A 570 27.34 -10.46 -0.44
CA GLN A 570 27.66 -9.36 0.49
C GLN A 570 26.46 -8.95 1.36
N ILE A 571 25.24 -9.03 0.82
CA ILE A 571 24.00 -8.81 1.59
C ILE A 571 23.86 -9.93 2.63
N GLU A 572 24.04 -11.18 2.20
CA GLU A 572 23.94 -12.35 3.06
C GLU A 572 25.02 -12.38 4.16
N ASP A 573 26.25 -11.93 3.87
CA ASP A 573 27.33 -11.82 4.86
C ASP A 573 26.97 -10.86 5.99
N ARG A 574 26.37 -9.71 5.65
CA ARG A 574 25.89 -8.74 6.67
C ARG A 574 24.76 -9.32 7.52
N LEU A 575 23.82 -10.03 6.91
CA LEU A 575 22.74 -10.70 7.63
C LEU A 575 23.30 -11.78 8.56
N ALA A 576 24.21 -12.62 8.08
CA ALA A 576 24.86 -13.66 8.88
C ALA A 576 25.62 -13.07 10.07
N GLN A 577 26.38 -11.98 9.86
CA GLN A 577 27.08 -11.28 10.94
C GLN A 577 26.09 -10.72 11.98
N HIS A 578 24.97 -10.15 11.54
CA HIS A 578 23.94 -9.62 12.44
C HIS A 578 23.29 -10.73 13.28
N LEU A 579 22.93 -11.86 12.66
CA LEU A 579 22.37 -13.03 13.36
C LEU A 579 23.37 -13.64 14.35
N ALA A 580 24.64 -13.75 13.97
CA ALA A 580 25.70 -14.29 14.83
C ALA A 580 25.91 -13.44 16.10
N ALA A 581 25.84 -12.12 15.97
CA ALA A 581 26.12 -11.19 17.07
C ALA A 581 25.02 -11.14 18.15
N HIS A 582 23.80 -11.60 17.84
CA HIS A 582 22.64 -11.40 18.71
C HIS A 582 21.86 -12.69 19.04
N ALA A 583 22.30 -13.86 18.53
CA ALA A 583 21.57 -15.12 18.75
C ALA A 583 21.41 -15.45 20.24
N GLU A 584 22.49 -15.32 21.03
CA GLU A 584 22.49 -15.65 22.47
C GLU A 584 21.78 -14.60 23.34
N SER A 585 21.42 -13.42 22.80
CA SER A 585 20.68 -12.40 23.53
C SER A 585 19.16 -12.49 23.32
N GLN A 586 18.69 -13.36 22.42
CA GLN A 586 17.26 -13.58 22.19
C GLN A 586 16.64 -14.49 23.27
N PRO A 587 15.30 -14.44 23.46
CA PRO A 587 14.61 -15.39 24.31
C PRO A 587 14.89 -16.84 23.91
N ALA A 588 14.91 -17.76 24.88
CA ALA A 588 15.07 -19.20 24.64
C ALA A 588 13.85 -19.85 23.95
N ASP A 589 12.77 -19.11 23.71
CA ASP A 589 11.59 -19.61 23.03
C ASP A 589 11.83 -19.76 21.51
N PRO A 590 11.58 -20.95 20.91
CA PRO A 590 11.83 -21.18 19.49
C PRO A 590 11.05 -20.26 18.55
N ALA A 591 9.80 -19.92 18.91
CA ALA A 591 8.96 -19.06 18.07
C ALA A 591 9.48 -17.62 18.06
N ALA A 592 9.88 -17.09 19.22
CA ALA A 592 10.49 -15.77 19.33
C ALA A 592 11.82 -15.68 18.56
N LEU A 593 12.68 -16.70 18.64
CA LEU A 593 13.94 -16.72 17.89
C LEU A 593 13.69 -16.80 16.37
N ALA A 594 12.69 -17.57 15.93
CA ALA A 594 12.26 -17.60 14.54
C ALA A 594 11.72 -16.23 14.06
N GLU A 595 10.92 -15.56 14.88
CA GLU A 595 10.41 -14.21 14.60
C GLU A 595 11.55 -13.20 14.44
N TYR A 596 12.57 -13.27 15.32
CA TYR A 596 13.78 -12.47 15.20
C TYR A 596 14.52 -12.71 13.88
N VAL A 597 14.73 -13.98 13.49
CA VAL A 597 15.37 -14.31 12.20
C VAL A 597 14.55 -13.78 11.03
N LEU A 598 13.22 -13.92 11.07
CA LEU A 598 12.31 -13.43 10.03
C LEU A 598 12.35 -11.90 9.92
N ALA A 599 12.36 -11.18 11.04
CA ALA A 599 12.46 -9.72 11.08
C ALA A 599 13.82 -9.23 10.55
N ALA A 600 14.90 -9.89 10.97
CA ALA A 600 16.25 -9.62 10.44
C ALA A 600 16.31 -9.87 8.94
N ALA A 601 15.87 -11.03 8.45
CA ALA A 601 15.89 -11.32 7.01
C ALA A 601 15.13 -10.25 6.21
N ARG A 602 13.92 -9.87 6.64
CA ARG A 602 13.11 -8.83 5.97
C ARG A 602 13.82 -7.46 5.94
N SER A 603 14.46 -7.03 7.03
CA SER A 603 15.13 -5.73 7.10
C SER A 603 16.41 -5.66 6.25
N PHE A 604 17.01 -6.81 5.92
CA PHE A 604 18.08 -6.93 4.92
C PHE A 604 17.54 -7.15 3.49
N GLY A 605 16.22 -7.14 3.28
CA GLY A 605 15.55 -7.35 2.00
C GLY A 605 15.40 -8.82 1.59
N VAL A 606 15.79 -9.77 2.44
CA VAL A 606 15.71 -11.21 2.20
C VAL A 606 14.36 -11.74 2.70
N THR A 607 13.56 -12.33 1.81
CA THR A 607 12.29 -12.95 2.18
C THR A 607 12.47 -14.46 2.30
N ILE A 608 12.38 -14.98 3.53
CA ILE A 608 12.33 -16.43 3.77
C ILE A 608 10.95 -16.93 3.33
N ARG A 609 10.90 -17.56 2.15
CA ARG A 609 9.66 -18.05 1.54
C ARG A 609 9.21 -19.35 2.16
N SER A 610 7.95 -19.47 2.55
CA SER A 610 7.37 -20.75 2.94
C SER A 610 7.06 -21.59 1.69
N PHE A 611 7.97 -22.50 1.34
CA PHE A 611 7.71 -23.49 0.29
C PHE A 611 6.88 -24.63 0.85
N VAL A 612 5.88 -25.08 0.08
CA VAL A 612 5.07 -26.24 0.47
C VAL A 612 5.92 -27.52 0.47
N GLU A 613 6.87 -27.59 -0.46
CA GLU A 613 7.79 -28.72 -0.62
C GLU A 613 9.09 -28.57 0.21
N GLU A 614 9.15 -27.63 1.16
CA GLU A 614 10.33 -27.42 2.02
C GLU A 614 10.70 -28.67 2.84
N LEU A 615 9.71 -29.50 3.17
CA LEU A 615 9.89 -30.77 3.90
C LEU A 615 10.77 -31.78 3.16
N ASP A 616 10.96 -31.66 1.84
CA ASP A 616 11.81 -32.57 1.06
C ASP A 616 13.30 -32.50 1.49
N ARG A 617 13.69 -31.47 2.26
CA ARG A 617 15.03 -31.29 2.85
C ARG A 617 15.18 -31.86 4.26
N TYR A 618 14.08 -32.21 4.92
CA TYR A 618 14.05 -32.68 6.30
C TYR A 618 14.12 -34.20 6.31
N GLU A 619 15.07 -34.78 7.06
CA GLU A 619 15.25 -36.23 7.09
C GLU A 619 14.06 -36.95 7.74
N ASP A 620 13.53 -36.41 8.84
CA ASP A 620 12.42 -37.03 9.57
C ASP A 620 11.02 -36.61 9.08
N HIS A 621 10.90 -36.15 7.82
CA HIS A 621 9.69 -35.51 7.28
C HIS A 621 8.38 -36.28 7.51
N GLU A 622 8.43 -37.62 7.54
CA GLU A 622 7.27 -38.50 7.76
C GLU A 622 6.66 -38.34 9.17
N TYR A 623 7.46 -37.86 10.13
CA TYR A 623 7.09 -37.70 11.53
C TYR A 623 6.84 -36.24 11.93
N LEU A 624 6.99 -35.30 10.99
CA LEU A 624 6.85 -33.87 11.23
C LEU A 624 5.43 -33.37 10.94
N SER A 625 4.96 -32.42 11.75
CA SER A 625 3.74 -31.69 11.49
C SER A 625 3.98 -30.54 10.50
N ALA A 626 3.54 -30.73 9.25
CA ALA A 626 3.60 -29.69 8.21
C ALA A 626 2.83 -28.40 8.57
N ARG A 627 1.92 -28.44 9.56
CA ARG A 627 1.13 -27.28 9.99
C ARG A 627 2.00 -26.17 10.59
N TYR A 628 3.15 -26.52 11.16
CA TYR A 628 3.98 -25.59 11.93
C TYR A 628 5.43 -25.51 11.42
N ILE A 629 5.63 -25.62 10.10
CA ILE A 629 6.98 -25.65 9.50
C ILE A 629 7.69 -24.29 9.49
N GLN A 630 6.98 -23.18 9.66
CA GLN A 630 7.55 -21.82 9.52
C GLN A 630 8.62 -21.50 10.57
N ILE A 631 8.41 -21.90 11.83
CA ILE A 631 9.36 -21.73 12.93
C ILE A 631 10.68 -22.47 12.62
N PRO A 632 10.68 -23.80 12.43
CA PRO A 632 11.91 -24.53 12.15
C PRO A 632 12.54 -24.11 10.82
N GLN A 633 11.76 -23.66 9.82
CA GLN A 633 12.31 -23.14 8.59
C GLN A 633 13.18 -21.89 8.82
N ALA A 634 12.73 -20.93 9.64
CA ALA A 634 13.52 -19.75 9.96
C ALA A 634 14.79 -20.10 10.76
N LEU A 635 14.68 -21.02 11.73
CA LEU A 635 15.84 -21.48 12.50
C LEU A 635 16.87 -22.18 11.61
N ASN A 636 16.43 -23.07 10.72
CA ASN A 636 17.33 -23.72 9.76
C ASN A 636 17.93 -22.77 8.74
N PHE A 637 17.20 -21.73 8.33
CA PHE A 637 17.76 -20.66 7.49
C PHE A 637 18.94 -19.96 8.18
N ALA A 638 18.81 -19.63 9.47
CA ALA A 638 19.94 -19.06 10.22
C ALA A 638 21.14 -20.02 10.26
N ARG A 639 20.91 -21.31 10.53
CA ARG A 639 21.97 -22.34 10.50
C ARG A 639 22.66 -22.40 9.13
N GLU A 640 21.87 -22.41 8.07
CA GLU A 640 22.34 -22.46 6.67
C GLU A 640 23.20 -21.25 6.28
N LEU A 641 22.94 -20.08 6.85
CA LEU A 641 23.75 -18.87 6.63
C LEU A 641 25.04 -18.88 7.46
N LEU A 642 24.97 -19.36 8.70
CA LEU A 642 26.04 -19.26 9.70
C LEU A 642 27.10 -20.37 9.56
N THR A 643 26.69 -21.61 9.32
CA THR A 643 27.60 -22.76 9.23
C THR A 643 28.68 -22.60 8.16
N PRO A 644 28.38 -22.19 6.91
CA PRO A 644 29.43 -22.03 5.89
C PRO A 644 30.46 -20.93 6.20
N ARG A 645 30.14 -20.04 7.15
CA ARG A 645 30.97 -18.90 7.57
C ARG A 645 31.73 -19.16 8.88
N GLY A 646 31.55 -20.34 9.48
CA GLY A 646 32.23 -20.72 10.73
C GLY A 646 31.68 -20.02 11.97
N HIS A 647 30.45 -19.48 11.93
CA HIS A 647 29.78 -18.94 13.11
C HIS A 647 29.12 -20.06 13.92
N SER A 648 28.97 -19.87 15.24
CA SER A 648 28.23 -20.82 16.09
C SER A 648 26.75 -20.85 15.73
N ILE A 649 26.16 -22.04 15.80
CA ILE A 649 24.72 -22.30 15.58
C ILE A 649 24.03 -22.91 16.80
N ASP A 650 24.71 -22.99 17.95
CA ASP A 650 24.25 -23.76 19.11
C ASP A 650 22.90 -23.26 19.64
N ALA A 651 22.67 -21.95 19.64
CA ALA A 651 21.39 -21.36 20.03
C ALA A 651 20.22 -21.85 19.14
N TYR A 652 20.46 -21.99 17.84
CA TYR A 652 19.43 -22.42 16.89
C TYR A 652 19.18 -23.93 16.96
N ASP A 653 20.24 -24.75 17.17
CA ASP A 653 20.08 -26.19 17.38
C ASP A 653 19.32 -26.50 18.67
N ARG A 654 19.58 -25.76 19.76
CA ARG A 654 18.78 -25.85 21.01
C ARG A 654 17.31 -25.53 20.76
N ALA A 655 17.03 -24.42 20.08
CA ALA A 655 15.66 -24.03 19.76
C ALA A 655 14.92 -25.06 18.89
N LEU A 656 15.60 -25.69 17.92
CA LEU A 656 15.03 -26.78 17.13
C LEU A 656 14.72 -28.02 17.98
N ALA A 657 15.58 -28.36 18.93
CA ALA A 657 15.34 -29.46 19.87
C ALA A 657 14.15 -29.17 20.80
N ASP A 658 14.06 -27.96 21.35
CA ASP A 658 12.96 -27.54 22.24
C ASP A 658 11.60 -27.46 21.51
N TYR A 659 11.65 -27.26 20.19
CA TYR A 659 10.48 -27.22 19.33
C TYR A 659 9.93 -28.61 18.98
N ALA A 660 10.79 -29.63 18.93
CA ALA A 660 10.41 -31.01 18.60
C ALA A 660 9.72 -31.69 19.81
N ARG A 661 8.40 -31.57 19.90
CA ARG A 661 7.58 -32.06 21.03
C ARG A 661 6.63 -33.15 20.56
N VAL A 662 6.76 -34.33 21.17
CA VAL A 662 6.00 -35.53 20.81
C VAL A 662 4.52 -35.34 21.12
N GLY A 663 3.67 -35.64 20.13
CA GLY A 663 2.22 -35.46 20.22
C GLY A 663 1.76 -34.02 19.95
N GLU A 664 2.67 -33.06 19.85
CA GLU A 664 2.37 -31.66 19.49
C GLU A 664 2.86 -31.33 18.08
N THR A 665 4.18 -31.37 17.86
CA THR A 665 4.84 -30.96 16.63
C THR A 665 5.52 -32.13 15.90
N VAL A 666 5.83 -33.22 16.59
CA VAL A 666 6.35 -34.47 16.01
C VAL A 666 5.55 -35.68 16.50
N THR A 667 5.56 -36.77 15.72
CA THR A 667 4.85 -38.01 16.07
C THR A 667 5.75 -39.08 16.71
N HIS A 668 7.06 -38.85 16.83
CA HIS A 668 8.03 -39.83 17.33
C HIS A 668 9.14 -39.15 18.14
N ASP A 669 9.61 -39.79 19.23
CA ASP A 669 10.52 -39.22 20.24
C ASP A 669 11.88 -38.75 19.72
N ASN A 670 12.38 -39.37 18.64
CA ASN A 670 13.68 -39.06 18.05
C ASN A 670 13.60 -38.19 16.79
N ALA A 671 12.40 -37.75 16.38
CA ALA A 671 12.25 -36.96 15.16
C ALA A 671 12.77 -35.53 15.36
N SER A 672 13.54 -35.04 14.39
CA SER A 672 14.16 -33.72 14.43
C SER A 672 13.63 -32.80 13.33
N TYR A 673 13.44 -31.53 13.68
CA TYR A 673 13.28 -30.46 12.70
C TYR A 673 14.62 -29.91 12.17
N SER A 674 15.76 -30.52 12.53
CA SER A 674 17.06 -30.07 12.02
C SER A 674 17.28 -30.52 10.58
N VAL A 675 17.54 -29.56 9.69
CA VAL A 675 17.96 -29.85 8.32
C VAL A 675 19.43 -30.29 8.34
N ARG A 676 19.74 -31.39 7.66
CA ARG A 676 21.12 -31.89 7.54
C ARG A 676 21.99 -30.92 6.74
N VAL A 677 23.29 -30.88 7.06
CA VAL A 677 24.25 -29.97 6.40
C VAL A 677 24.38 -30.23 4.89
N ASP A 678 24.28 -31.49 4.45
CA ASP A 678 24.30 -31.85 3.03
C ASP A 678 23.00 -31.48 2.28
N GLN A 679 21.97 -31.07 3.02
CA GLN A 679 20.72 -30.49 2.52
C GLN A 679 20.68 -28.95 2.65
N PHE A 680 21.81 -28.31 2.97
CA PHE A 680 21.94 -26.86 2.86
C PHE A 680 22.03 -26.43 1.39
N LYS A 681 21.22 -25.43 1.04
CA LYS A 681 21.17 -24.78 -0.27
C LYS A 681 22.51 -24.12 -0.55
N PRO A 682 23.14 -24.33 -1.72
CA PRO A 682 24.36 -23.62 -2.08
C PRO A 682 24.08 -22.12 -2.30
N LEU A 683 25.14 -21.29 -2.25
CA LEU A 683 25.01 -19.83 -2.41
C LEU A 683 24.25 -19.40 -3.69
N PRO A 684 24.50 -19.97 -4.88
CA PRO A 684 23.73 -19.60 -6.07
C PRO A 684 22.24 -19.94 -5.96
N LEU A 685 21.86 -21.03 -5.26
CA LEU A 685 20.46 -21.38 -5.05
C LEU A 685 19.76 -20.34 -4.17
N ARG A 686 20.40 -19.91 -3.07
CA ARG A 686 19.86 -18.85 -2.21
C ARG A 686 19.79 -17.49 -2.93
N CYS A 687 20.77 -17.19 -3.78
CA CYS A 687 20.73 -15.99 -4.64
C CYS A 687 19.55 -16.02 -5.60
N LEU A 688 19.29 -17.15 -6.26
CA LEU A 688 18.13 -17.30 -7.15
C LEU A 688 16.82 -17.10 -6.39
N GLU A 689 16.65 -17.73 -5.22
CA GLU A 689 15.49 -17.56 -4.34
C GLU A 689 15.27 -16.09 -3.94
N TYR A 690 16.35 -15.37 -3.65
CA TYR A 690 16.32 -13.94 -3.37
C TYR A 690 15.86 -13.14 -4.59
N LEU A 691 16.47 -13.34 -5.77
CA LEU A 691 16.15 -12.61 -7.00
C LEU A 691 14.69 -12.76 -7.40
N VAL A 692 14.16 -13.99 -7.39
CA VAL A 692 12.74 -14.22 -7.72
C VAL A 692 11.79 -13.66 -6.65
N GLY A 693 12.30 -13.29 -5.47
CA GLY A 693 11.59 -12.65 -4.35
C GLY A 693 11.63 -11.13 -4.31
N ILE A 694 12.38 -10.48 -5.20
CA ILE A 694 12.41 -9.02 -5.29
C ILE A 694 11.09 -8.46 -5.83
N PRO A 695 10.50 -8.97 -6.93
CA PRO A 695 9.23 -8.46 -7.44
C PRO A 695 8.07 -8.77 -6.48
N CYS A 696 7.15 -7.80 -6.30
CA CYS A 696 5.93 -7.96 -5.49
C CYS A 696 6.23 -8.35 -4.04
N ARG A 697 7.19 -7.69 -3.40
CA ARG A 697 7.55 -7.95 -2.00
C ARG A 697 6.54 -7.28 -1.08
N TYR A 698 6.28 -7.86 0.09
CA TYR A 698 5.58 -7.13 1.15
C TYR A 698 6.51 -6.09 1.80
N ASN A 699 5.92 -5.05 2.39
CA ASN A 699 6.62 -4.26 3.39
C ASN A 699 6.71 -5.01 4.75
N SER A 700 7.41 -4.43 5.72
CA SER A 700 7.81 -5.13 6.96
C SER A 700 6.65 -5.66 7.81
N ASP A 701 5.50 -4.98 7.79
CA ASP A 701 4.30 -5.26 8.59
C ASP A 701 3.15 -5.86 7.76
N TYR A 702 3.39 -6.23 6.50
CA TYR A 702 2.38 -6.78 5.58
C TYR A 702 1.17 -5.86 5.39
N SER A 703 1.39 -4.55 5.36
CA SER A 703 0.33 -3.56 5.09
C SER A 703 0.28 -3.11 3.63
N ASP A 704 1.29 -3.43 2.82
CA ASP A 704 1.31 -3.10 1.38
C ASP A 704 2.23 -4.04 0.56
N VAL A 705 2.15 -3.94 -0.77
CA VAL A 705 2.97 -4.67 -1.75
C VAL A 705 3.80 -3.68 -2.59
N ILE A 706 5.11 -3.92 -2.68
CA ILE A 706 6.08 -3.09 -3.38
C ILE A 706 6.80 -3.83 -4.50
N ASN A 707 7.64 -3.13 -5.25
CA ASN A 707 8.36 -3.58 -6.45
C ASN A 707 7.41 -4.09 -7.53
N LEU A 708 6.25 -3.42 -7.68
CA LEU A 708 5.18 -3.81 -8.59
C LEU A 708 5.51 -3.50 -10.05
N ARG A 709 6.32 -2.45 -10.29
CA ARG A 709 6.65 -1.98 -11.64
C ARG A 709 7.58 -2.93 -12.41
N LEU A 710 8.35 -3.78 -11.73
CA LEU A 710 9.22 -4.78 -12.36
C LEU A 710 8.45 -5.70 -13.33
N ARG A 711 7.18 -5.99 -13.02
CA ARG A 711 6.30 -6.83 -13.83
C ARG A 711 5.98 -6.26 -15.21
N GLN A 712 6.14 -4.94 -15.37
CA GLN A 712 5.85 -4.26 -16.63
C GLN A 712 7.06 -4.26 -17.58
N SER A 713 8.20 -4.82 -17.16
CA SER A 713 9.36 -4.96 -18.03
C SER A 713 9.07 -5.93 -19.19
N PRO A 714 9.46 -5.61 -20.44
CA PRO A 714 9.26 -6.50 -21.59
C PRO A 714 9.89 -7.89 -21.44
N ARG A 715 10.95 -8.01 -20.63
CA ARG A 715 11.68 -9.27 -20.41
C ARG A 715 11.34 -9.94 -19.09
N TYR A 716 10.43 -9.37 -18.30
CA TYR A 716 10.10 -9.86 -16.96
C TYR A 716 9.83 -11.36 -16.91
N SER A 717 8.86 -11.84 -17.69
CA SER A 717 8.49 -13.26 -17.67
C SER A 717 9.59 -14.17 -18.21
N ALA A 718 10.33 -13.75 -19.24
CA ALA A 718 11.45 -14.52 -19.76
C ALA A 718 12.58 -14.66 -18.72
N THR A 719 12.91 -13.57 -18.01
CA THR A 719 13.88 -13.57 -16.91
C THR A 719 13.42 -14.47 -15.77
N MET A 720 12.16 -14.36 -15.34
CA MET A 720 11.62 -15.22 -14.28
C MET A 720 11.64 -16.70 -14.69
N ALA A 721 11.30 -17.03 -15.94
CA ALA A 721 11.38 -18.41 -16.45
C ALA A 721 12.81 -18.98 -16.37
N LEU A 722 13.82 -18.19 -16.75
CA LEU A 722 15.24 -18.56 -16.69
C LEU A 722 15.75 -18.70 -15.25
N LEU A 723 15.36 -17.79 -14.36
CA LEU A 723 15.71 -17.88 -12.95
C LEU A 723 15.13 -19.15 -12.32
N TYR A 724 13.85 -19.46 -12.59
CA TYR A 724 13.22 -20.69 -12.10
C TYR A 724 13.76 -21.96 -12.77
N HIS A 725 14.25 -21.89 -14.01
CA HIS A 725 14.94 -23.00 -14.66
C HIS A 725 16.23 -23.38 -13.91
N ALA A 726 17.08 -22.39 -13.62
CA ALA A 726 18.29 -22.64 -12.83
C ALA A 726 17.99 -23.07 -11.38
N LEU A 727 16.94 -22.50 -10.79
CA LEU A 727 16.49 -22.86 -9.43
C LEU A 727 16.01 -24.32 -9.39
N ARG A 728 15.25 -24.76 -10.40
CA ARG A 728 14.78 -26.15 -10.53
C ARG A 728 15.94 -27.13 -10.51
N GLU A 729 16.93 -26.95 -11.38
CA GLU A 729 18.08 -27.86 -11.53
C GLU A 729 18.82 -28.04 -10.20
N LEU A 730 19.15 -26.92 -9.52
CA LEU A 730 19.87 -26.96 -8.24
C LEU A 730 19.03 -27.57 -7.11
N THR A 731 17.71 -27.32 -7.08
CA THR A 731 16.81 -27.93 -6.09
C THR A 731 16.65 -29.44 -6.33
N LEU A 732 16.56 -29.88 -7.58
CA LEU A 732 16.48 -31.31 -7.92
C LEU A 732 17.76 -32.05 -7.55
N GLU A 733 18.94 -31.46 -7.78
CA GLU A 733 20.22 -32.02 -7.32
C GLU A 733 20.24 -32.21 -5.79
N LEU A 734 19.70 -31.24 -5.03
CA LEU A 734 19.60 -31.33 -3.58
C LEU A 734 18.61 -32.43 -3.14
N ARG A 735 17.44 -32.47 -3.77
CA ARG A 735 16.38 -33.45 -3.52
C ARG A 735 16.82 -34.89 -3.81
N ASN A 736 17.59 -35.10 -4.88
CA ASN A 736 18.09 -36.44 -5.25
C ASN A 736 19.05 -37.04 -4.21
N ARG A 737 19.56 -36.23 -3.28
CA ARG A 737 20.42 -36.66 -2.17
C ARG A 737 19.67 -36.77 -0.84
N SER A 738 18.38 -36.48 -0.80
CA SER A 738 17.54 -36.61 0.39
C SER A 738 16.72 -37.91 0.36
N ASN A 739 15.99 -38.16 1.45
CA ASN A 739 14.99 -39.23 1.55
C ASN A 739 13.57 -38.71 1.26
N ALA A 740 13.43 -37.62 0.49
CA ALA A 740 12.13 -37.09 0.10
C ALA A 740 11.28 -38.17 -0.60
N PRO A 741 9.94 -38.16 -0.42
CA PRO A 741 9.09 -39.18 -1.01
C PRO A 741 9.27 -39.28 -2.53
N LEU A 742 9.37 -40.51 -3.04
CA LEU A 742 9.40 -40.75 -4.48
C LEU A 742 8.07 -40.35 -5.10
N LYS A 743 8.14 -39.56 -6.17
CA LYS A 743 6.97 -39.15 -6.95
C LYS A 743 6.68 -40.16 -8.06
N ALA A 744 5.40 -40.31 -8.43
CA ALA A 744 4.93 -41.23 -9.45
C ALA A 744 4.66 -40.54 -10.81
N SER A 745 4.76 -41.30 -11.89
CA SER A 745 4.44 -40.84 -13.25
C SER A 745 2.92 -40.84 -13.50
N GLY A 746 2.47 -39.91 -14.34
CA GLY A 746 1.07 -39.80 -14.74
C GLY A 746 0.20 -39.01 -13.77
N PRO A 747 -0.87 -38.35 -14.25
CA PRO A 747 -1.83 -37.64 -13.41
C PRO A 747 -2.72 -38.61 -12.61
N VAL A 748 -3.30 -38.11 -11.52
CA VAL A 748 -4.33 -38.84 -10.74
C VAL A 748 -5.67 -38.13 -10.88
N TRP A 749 -6.73 -38.91 -11.07
CA TRP A 749 -8.09 -38.45 -11.32
C TRP A 749 -8.99 -38.93 -10.17
N THR A 750 -9.58 -38.00 -9.44
CA THR A 750 -10.37 -38.31 -8.24
C THR A 750 -11.76 -37.68 -8.33
N VAL A 751 -12.81 -38.48 -8.18
CA VAL A 751 -14.19 -38.00 -8.12
C VAL A 751 -14.62 -37.84 -6.67
N LEU A 752 -15.21 -36.69 -6.36
CA LEU A 752 -15.86 -36.39 -5.09
C LEU A 752 -17.37 -36.35 -5.31
N GLU A 753 -18.12 -37.08 -4.49
CA GLU A 753 -19.59 -37.15 -4.53
C GLU A 753 -20.17 -36.99 -3.12
N ALA A 754 -21.24 -36.22 -2.97
CA ALA A 754 -21.91 -36.04 -1.69
C ALA A 754 -22.42 -37.39 -1.12
N SER A 755 -22.11 -37.71 0.14
CA SER A 755 -22.83 -38.76 0.87
C SER A 755 -24.19 -38.19 1.31
N GLY A 756 -25.25 -39.00 1.30
CA GLY A 756 -26.64 -38.53 1.44
C GLY A 756 -27.05 -37.87 2.77
N ALA A 757 -26.12 -37.51 3.66
CA ALA A 757 -26.38 -36.87 4.95
C ALA A 757 -25.74 -35.47 5.05
N ALA A 758 -26.50 -34.47 5.49
CA ALA A 758 -26.03 -33.10 5.65
C ALA A 758 -24.91 -33.02 6.72
N GLY A 759 -23.70 -32.63 6.29
CA GLY A 759 -22.54 -32.43 7.18
C GLY A 759 -21.45 -33.51 7.10
N GLU A 760 -21.65 -34.59 6.34
CA GLU A 760 -20.61 -35.58 6.09
C GLU A 760 -19.61 -35.15 5.01
N LEU A 761 -18.37 -35.65 5.10
CA LEU A 761 -17.34 -35.46 4.08
C LEU A 761 -17.76 -36.15 2.78
N PRO A 762 -17.54 -35.55 1.60
CA PRO A 762 -17.89 -36.20 0.33
C PRO A 762 -17.11 -37.51 0.17
N GLY A 763 -17.79 -38.54 -0.32
CA GLY A 763 -17.18 -39.79 -0.73
C GLY A 763 -16.16 -39.54 -1.83
N ARG A 764 -15.00 -40.20 -1.73
CA ARG A 764 -13.89 -40.05 -2.68
C ARG A 764 -13.66 -41.36 -3.42
N ARG A 765 -13.48 -41.26 -4.73
CA ARG A 765 -13.16 -42.41 -5.58
C ARG A 765 -12.16 -42.02 -6.66
N ASP A 766 -10.98 -42.61 -6.62
CA ASP A 766 -10.03 -42.53 -7.73
C ASP A 766 -10.55 -43.33 -8.92
N ILE A 767 -10.38 -42.79 -10.12
CA ILE A 767 -10.81 -43.43 -11.37
C ILE A 767 -9.60 -43.73 -12.26
N ALA A 768 -9.68 -44.82 -13.02
CA ALA A 768 -8.64 -45.16 -13.97
C ALA A 768 -8.60 -44.12 -15.11
N PRO A 769 -7.43 -43.78 -15.67
CA PRO A 769 -7.31 -42.84 -16.77
C PRO A 769 -8.19 -43.17 -18.00
N ASP A 770 -8.43 -44.46 -18.25
CA ASP A 770 -9.27 -44.92 -19.37
C ASP A 770 -10.77 -44.67 -19.13
N ASP A 771 -11.18 -44.53 -17.86
CA ASP A 771 -12.58 -44.26 -17.48
C ASP A 771 -12.91 -42.75 -17.48
N VAL A 772 -11.90 -41.88 -17.60
CA VAL A 772 -12.08 -40.42 -17.54
C VAL A 772 -13.10 -39.93 -18.57
N PRO A 773 -13.02 -40.27 -19.87
CA PRO A 773 -13.99 -39.80 -20.86
C PRO A 773 -15.44 -40.17 -20.52
N ALA A 774 -15.66 -41.39 -20.02
CA ALA A 774 -16.99 -41.87 -19.64
C ALA A 774 -17.54 -41.19 -18.37
N MET A 775 -16.66 -40.61 -17.55
CA MET A 775 -17.05 -39.89 -16.33
C MET A 775 -17.39 -38.42 -16.57
N LEU A 776 -16.94 -37.80 -17.67
CA LEU A 776 -17.14 -36.36 -17.92
C LEU A 776 -18.61 -35.97 -17.97
N ASP A 777 -19.47 -36.81 -18.54
CA ASP A 777 -20.93 -36.56 -18.62
C ASP A 777 -21.64 -36.66 -17.26
N ARG A 778 -20.93 -37.13 -16.22
CA ARG A 778 -21.49 -37.39 -14.89
C ARG A 778 -20.98 -36.44 -13.82
N VAL A 779 -20.11 -35.50 -14.17
CA VAL A 779 -19.46 -34.57 -13.24
C VAL A 779 -19.91 -33.15 -13.54
N ASP A 780 -20.17 -32.37 -12.49
CA ASP A 780 -20.63 -30.99 -12.63
C ASP A 780 -19.49 -30.01 -12.84
N TRP A 781 -18.37 -30.22 -12.13
CA TRP A 781 -17.21 -29.33 -12.13
C TRP A 781 -15.89 -30.10 -12.15
N ILE A 782 -14.91 -29.57 -12.88
CA ILE A 782 -13.54 -30.08 -12.91
C ILE A 782 -12.64 -29.12 -12.15
N VAL A 783 -11.84 -29.64 -11.22
CA VAL A 783 -10.82 -28.87 -10.51
C VAL A 783 -9.47 -29.16 -11.14
N LEU A 784 -8.93 -28.15 -11.83
CA LEU A 784 -7.59 -28.22 -12.40
C LEU A 784 -6.52 -28.23 -11.30
N PRO A 785 -5.38 -28.90 -11.54
CA PRO A 785 -4.31 -28.96 -10.54
C PRO A 785 -3.68 -27.58 -10.32
N SER A 786 -3.10 -27.40 -9.13
CA SER A 786 -2.28 -26.24 -8.76
C SER A 786 -0.81 -26.66 -8.63
N THR A 787 0.08 -25.72 -8.31
CA THR A 787 1.53 -25.97 -8.31
C THR A 787 1.96 -27.15 -7.41
N PRO A 788 1.55 -27.22 -6.12
CA PRO A 788 2.03 -28.28 -5.24
C PRO A 788 1.28 -29.60 -5.39
N THR A 789 0.19 -29.67 -6.18
CA THR A 789 -0.65 -30.86 -6.31
C THR A 789 -0.08 -31.82 -7.36
N THR A 790 1.05 -32.44 -7.02
CA THR A 790 1.72 -33.45 -7.85
C THR A 790 1.52 -34.87 -7.30
N ASN A 791 1.81 -35.89 -8.11
CA ASN A 791 1.54 -37.29 -7.78
C ASN A 791 2.56 -37.86 -6.77
N TYR A 792 2.34 -37.55 -5.49
CA TYR A 792 3.07 -38.07 -4.32
C TYR A 792 2.23 -37.83 -3.04
N PRO A 793 2.58 -38.40 -1.87
CA PRO A 793 1.70 -38.40 -0.69
C PRO A 793 1.17 -37.01 -0.26
N LEU A 794 2.06 -36.03 -0.10
CA LEU A 794 1.64 -34.67 0.28
C LEU A 794 0.86 -33.97 -0.84
N GLY A 795 1.28 -34.13 -2.10
CA GLY A 795 0.60 -33.53 -3.25
C GLY A 795 -0.83 -34.06 -3.43
N LEU A 796 -1.06 -35.36 -3.21
CA LEU A 796 -2.39 -35.96 -3.19
C LEU A 796 -3.24 -35.45 -2.03
N LYS A 797 -2.66 -35.28 -0.84
CA LYS A 797 -3.36 -34.67 0.31
C LYS A 797 -3.82 -33.24 0.00
N LEU A 798 -2.95 -32.44 -0.61
CA LEU A 798 -3.26 -31.06 -1.01
C LEU A 798 -4.30 -31.00 -2.13
N SER A 799 -4.18 -31.86 -3.14
CA SER A 799 -5.13 -31.99 -4.24
C SER A 799 -6.54 -32.29 -3.71
N ASN A 800 -6.64 -33.29 -2.84
CA ASN A 800 -7.88 -33.67 -2.19
C ASN A 800 -8.46 -32.56 -1.29
N GLY A 801 -7.60 -31.87 -0.53
CA GLY A 801 -8.02 -30.74 0.31
C GLY A 801 -8.59 -29.58 -0.52
N MET A 802 -7.93 -29.22 -1.62
CA MET A 802 -8.39 -28.19 -2.54
C MET A 802 -9.70 -28.58 -3.21
N ALA A 803 -9.81 -29.82 -3.70
CA ALA A 803 -11.04 -30.35 -4.29
C ALA A 803 -12.22 -30.33 -3.32
N GLN A 804 -11.98 -30.70 -2.06
CA GLN A 804 -13.00 -30.65 -1.02
C GLN A 804 -13.44 -29.21 -0.72
N LEU A 805 -12.53 -28.24 -0.71
CA LEU A 805 -12.87 -26.82 -0.52
C LEU A 805 -13.79 -26.32 -1.65
N PHE A 806 -13.47 -26.63 -2.91
CA PHE A 806 -14.32 -26.28 -4.05
C PHE A 806 -15.68 -26.98 -4.01
N HIS A 807 -15.70 -28.28 -3.74
CA HIS A 807 -16.96 -29.03 -3.59
C HIS A 807 -17.83 -28.43 -2.49
N GLY A 808 -17.27 -28.19 -1.29
CA GLY A 808 -18.00 -27.59 -0.17
C GLY A 808 -18.52 -26.19 -0.49
N PHE A 809 -17.74 -25.38 -1.21
CA PHE A 809 -18.15 -24.05 -1.64
C PHE A 809 -19.35 -24.08 -2.61
N VAL A 810 -19.32 -24.94 -3.63
CA VAL A 810 -20.44 -25.09 -4.57
C VAL A 810 -21.66 -25.73 -3.89
N ALA A 811 -21.45 -26.71 -3.02
CA ALA A 811 -22.54 -27.33 -2.26
C ALA A 811 -23.28 -26.31 -1.37
N GLN A 812 -22.56 -25.36 -0.76
CA GLN A 812 -23.16 -24.26 -0.01
C GLN A 812 -23.99 -23.33 -0.91
N ILE A 813 -23.54 -23.06 -2.14
CA ILE A 813 -24.28 -22.25 -3.11
C ILE A 813 -25.55 -22.99 -3.54
N ALA A 814 -25.45 -24.28 -3.87
CA ALA A 814 -26.57 -25.11 -4.30
C ALA A 814 -27.63 -25.31 -3.20
N ALA A 815 -27.22 -25.28 -1.93
CA ALA A 815 -28.12 -25.37 -0.78
C ALA A 815 -28.80 -24.04 -0.42
N ASP A 816 -28.39 -22.92 -1.03
CA ASP A 816 -28.99 -21.60 -0.77
C ASP A 816 -30.19 -21.37 -1.70
N PRO A 817 -31.43 -21.37 -1.18
CA PRO A 817 -32.64 -21.19 -1.98
C PRO A 817 -32.79 -19.78 -2.57
N ALA A 818 -32.01 -18.80 -2.09
CA ALA A 818 -31.95 -17.48 -2.71
C ALA A 818 -31.06 -17.45 -3.97
N LEU A 819 -30.21 -18.46 -4.18
CA LEU A 819 -29.25 -18.54 -5.28
C LEU A 819 -29.63 -19.57 -6.34
N CYS A 820 -30.09 -20.75 -5.92
CA CYS A 820 -30.46 -21.86 -6.81
C CYS A 820 -31.95 -22.18 -6.70
N SER A 821 -32.58 -22.48 -7.85
CA SER A 821 -34.03 -22.68 -7.94
C SER A 821 -34.46 -24.14 -8.03
N SER A 822 -33.51 -25.08 -8.12
CA SER A 822 -33.78 -26.49 -8.42
C SER A 822 -33.20 -27.45 -7.39
N THR A 823 -33.90 -28.56 -7.14
CA THR A 823 -33.38 -29.70 -6.38
C THR A 823 -32.46 -30.53 -7.29
N HIS A 824 -31.16 -30.23 -7.27
CA HIS A 824 -30.19 -30.90 -8.13
C HIS A 824 -29.90 -32.35 -7.70
N ALA A 825 -29.43 -33.14 -8.67
CA ALA A 825 -28.74 -34.41 -8.47
C ALA A 825 -27.53 -34.24 -7.50
N PRO A 826 -26.98 -35.32 -6.90
CA PRO A 826 -25.82 -35.20 -6.02
C PRO A 826 -24.65 -34.54 -6.76
N LEU A 827 -24.14 -33.44 -6.18
CA LEU A 827 -22.99 -32.69 -6.70
C LEU A 827 -21.78 -33.62 -6.86
N ARG A 828 -21.17 -33.59 -8.05
CA ARG A 828 -19.96 -34.34 -8.36
C ARG A 828 -18.86 -33.43 -8.89
N VAL A 829 -17.66 -33.60 -8.33
CA VAL A 829 -16.46 -32.84 -8.72
C VAL A 829 -15.35 -33.80 -9.13
N LEU A 830 -14.71 -33.55 -10.27
CA LEU A 830 -13.52 -34.29 -10.72
C LEU A 830 -12.27 -33.45 -10.42
N ALA A 831 -11.44 -33.93 -9.50
CA ALA A 831 -10.15 -33.34 -9.19
C ALA A 831 -9.04 -34.00 -10.00
N ILE A 832 -8.09 -33.18 -10.46
CA ILE A 832 -6.92 -33.62 -11.22
C ILE A 832 -5.67 -33.31 -10.41
N THR A 833 -4.76 -34.26 -10.32
CA THR A 833 -3.42 -34.09 -9.73
C THR A 833 -2.38 -34.18 -10.85
N HIS A 834 -1.40 -33.28 -10.88
CA HIS A 834 -0.31 -33.31 -11.87
C HIS A 834 0.52 -34.60 -11.78
N SER A 835 1.16 -34.98 -12.89
CA SER A 835 2.25 -35.97 -12.86
C SER A 835 3.35 -35.54 -11.89
N GLY A 836 3.90 -36.50 -11.16
CA GLY A 836 5.03 -36.28 -10.26
C GLY A 836 6.39 -36.54 -10.93
N ARG A 837 6.41 -37.14 -12.12
CA ARG A 837 7.61 -37.50 -12.89
C ARG A 837 7.42 -37.23 -14.38
N ARG A 838 8.49 -36.82 -15.06
CA ARG A 838 8.58 -36.68 -16.53
C ARG A 838 9.00 -37.99 -17.20
N ASP A 839 9.06 -38.03 -18.53
CA ASP A 839 9.43 -39.22 -19.32
C ASP A 839 10.89 -39.66 -19.20
N ASP A 840 11.79 -38.69 -19.00
CA ASP A 840 13.19 -38.89 -18.67
C ASP A 840 13.40 -39.33 -17.20
N GLY A 841 12.33 -39.33 -16.40
CA GLY A 841 12.34 -39.68 -14.99
C GLY A 841 12.65 -38.50 -14.06
N GLU A 842 12.81 -37.28 -14.56
CA GLU A 842 12.95 -36.06 -13.77
C GLU A 842 11.75 -35.90 -12.82
N THR A 843 12.01 -35.48 -11.58
CA THR A 843 10.95 -35.23 -10.60
C THR A 843 10.31 -33.87 -10.87
N VAL A 844 8.99 -33.82 -10.86
CA VAL A 844 8.25 -32.56 -10.98
C VAL A 844 8.17 -31.89 -9.62
N ILE A 845 8.74 -30.70 -9.49
CA ILE A 845 8.72 -29.88 -8.26
C ILE A 845 8.07 -28.52 -8.53
N GLU A 846 7.86 -27.74 -7.47
CA GLU A 846 7.32 -26.38 -7.55
C GLU A 846 8.04 -25.52 -8.59
N ALA A 847 9.38 -25.55 -8.62
CA ALA A 847 10.18 -24.77 -9.57
C ALA A 847 9.93 -25.16 -11.03
N SER A 848 9.67 -26.45 -11.32
CA SER A 848 9.31 -26.92 -12.66
C SER A 848 8.00 -26.26 -13.13
N MET A 849 7.00 -26.22 -12.25
CA MET A 849 5.71 -25.60 -12.56
C MET A 849 5.80 -24.07 -12.70
N LEU A 850 6.63 -23.42 -11.88
CA LEU A 850 6.87 -21.99 -11.96
C LEU A 850 7.64 -21.60 -13.22
N HIS A 851 8.64 -22.39 -13.65
CA HIS A 851 9.28 -22.23 -14.96
C HIS A 851 8.23 -22.29 -16.07
N ASN A 852 7.45 -23.37 -16.15
CA ASN A 852 6.41 -23.56 -17.17
C ASN A 852 5.43 -22.38 -17.23
N ARG A 853 5.03 -21.87 -16.06
CA ARG A 853 4.13 -20.71 -15.91
C ARG A 853 4.70 -19.45 -16.57
N PHE A 854 5.96 -19.14 -16.29
CA PHE A 854 6.61 -17.95 -16.84
C PHE A 854 7.04 -18.12 -18.30
N ALA A 855 7.41 -19.33 -18.72
CA ALA A 855 7.68 -19.65 -20.11
C ALA A 855 6.43 -19.44 -20.97
N LEU A 856 5.25 -19.86 -20.48
CA LEU A 856 3.96 -19.59 -21.13
C LEU A 856 3.68 -18.07 -21.23
N ASN A 857 3.98 -17.30 -20.17
CA ASN A 857 3.86 -15.84 -20.22
C ASN A 857 4.89 -15.16 -21.15
N ALA A 858 5.96 -15.85 -21.56
CA ALA A 858 6.89 -15.36 -22.57
C ALA A 858 6.51 -15.81 -23.98
N ASP A 859 5.62 -16.80 -24.12
CA ASP A 859 5.12 -17.27 -25.40
C ASP A 859 4.16 -16.25 -26.01
N SER A 860 4.44 -15.86 -27.26
CA SER A 860 3.63 -14.91 -28.03
C SER A 860 2.68 -15.60 -29.00
N THR A 861 2.90 -16.88 -29.32
CA THR A 861 2.24 -17.54 -30.44
C THR A 861 1.17 -18.54 -30.03
N GLY A 862 1.11 -18.98 -28.77
CA GLY A 862 0.15 -19.98 -28.31
C GLY A 862 0.58 -21.40 -28.68
N SER A 863 1.89 -21.65 -28.67
CA SER A 863 2.49 -22.92 -29.08
C SER A 863 3.09 -23.71 -27.93
N TYR A 864 3.40 -23.05 -26.81
CA TYR A 864 4.05 -23.68 -25.67
C TYR A 864 3.07 -24.51 -24.85
N PHE A 865 3.50 -25.72 -24.47
CA PHE A 865 2.87 -26.57 -23.47
C PHE A 865 3.91 -27.54 -22.88
N SER A 866 3.71 -27.93 -21.61
CA SER A 866 4.56 -28.90 -20.93
C SER A 866 4.04 -30.33 -21.06
N GLN A 867 4.89 -31.30 -20.73
CA GLN A 867 4.51 -32.71 -20.69
C GLN A 867 3.39 -33.00 -19.67
N GLU A 868 3.40 -32.34 -18.52
CA GLU A 868 2.35 -32.51 -17.50
C GLU A 868 0.99 -32.04 -18.03
N SER A 869 0.96 -30.95 -18.80
CA SER A 869 -0.25 -30.47 -19.46
C SER A 869 -0.69 -31.41 -20.59
N GLN A 870 0.23 -32.05 -21.30
CA GLN A 870 -0.10 -33.02 -22.36
C GLN A 870 -0.82 -34.25 -21.81
N LEU A 871 -0.34 -34.82 -20.71
CA LEU A 871 -0.98 -35.98 -20.06
C LEU A 871 -2.42 -35.69 -19.63
N ILE A 872 -2.71 -34.46 -19.20
CA ILE A 872 -4.06 -34.03 -18.84
C ILE A 872 -4.89 -33.80 -20.11
N TYR A 873 -4.35 -33.06 -21.08
CA TYR A 873 -5.03 -32.71 -22.33
C TYR A 873 -5.51 -33.94 -23.10
N GLU A 874 -4.64 -34.93 -23.29
CA GLU A 874 -4.92 -36.09 -24.13
C GLU A 874 -6.02 -36.99 -23.56
N ARG A 875 -6.25 -36.93 -22.24
CA ARG A 875 -7.30 -37.69 -21.54
C ARG A 875 -8.59 -36.90 -21.33
N LEU A 876 -8.49 -35.57 -21.22
CA LEU A 876 -9.62 -34.72 -20.87
C LEU A 876 -10.24 -34.00 -22.08
N ILE A 877 -9.41 -33.44 -22.95
CA ILE A 877 -9.83 -32.49 -23.99
C ILE A 877 -9.79 -33.12 -25.38
N LEU A 878 -8.72 -33.84 -25.73
CA LEU A 878 -8.60 -34.50 -27.04
C LEU A 878 -9.78 -35.43 -27.38
N PRO A 879 -10.37 -36.21 -26.44
CA PRO A 879 -11.55 -37.02 -26.73
C PRO A 879 -12.75 -36.22 -27.28
N ARG A 880 -12.80 -34.91 -27.03
CA ARG A 880 -13.86 -34.02 -27.51
C ARG A 880 -13.63 -33.50 -28.94
N LEU A 881 -12.46 -33.75 -29.53
CA LEU A 881 -12.09 -33.35 -30.89
C LEU A 881 -12.21 -34.48 -31.92
N VAL A 882 -12.42 -35.72 -31.48
CA VAL A 882 -12.46 -36.91 -32.34
C VAL A 882 -13.84 -37.58 -32.33
N ASP A 883 -14.20 -38.30 -33.39
CA ASP A 883 -15.50 -38.97 -33.53
C ASP A 883 -15.62 -40.26 -32.67
N GLN A 884 -14.51 -40.97 -32.44
CA GLN A 884 -14.46 -42.23 -31.71
C GLN A 884 -13.48 -42.18 -30.51
N PRO A 885 -13.80 -41.42 -29.46
CA PRO A 885 -12.90 -41.18 -28.32
C PRO A 885 -12.46 -42.46 -27.60
N ALA A 886 -13.36 -43.45 -27.49
CA ALA A 886 -13.07 -44.73 -26.83
C ALA A 886 -12.04 -45.61 -27.56
N LYS A 887 -11.71 -45.30 -28.81
CA LYS A 887 -10.74 -46.05 -29.61
C LYS A 887 -9.36 -45.43 -29.66
N LEU A 888 -9.12 -44.29 -29.00
CA LEU A 888 -7.80 -43.64 -29.00
C LEU A 888 -6.74 -44.60 -28.43
N ALA A 889 -5.64 -44.78 -29.16
CA ALA A 889 -4.56 -45.64 -28.73
C ALA A 889 -3.63 -44.88 -27.78
N TYR A 890 -3.31 -45.48 -26.64
CA TYR A 890 -2.37 -44.92 -25.67
C TYR A 890 -1.11 -45.78 -25.58
N THR A 891 -0.01 -45.14 -25.20
CA THR A 891 1.26 -45.78 -24.85
C THR A 891 1.22 -46.27 -23.41
N ASP A 892 2.16 -47.13 -23.02
CA ASP A 892 2.31 -47.58 -21.63
C ASP A 892 2.60 -46.41 -20.66
N ARG A 893 3.09 -45.29 -21.19
CA ARG A 893 3.33 -44.04 -20.47
C ARG A 893 2.12 -43.09 -20.50
N GLN A 894 0.95 -43.59 -20.91
CA GLN A 894 -0.34 -42.90 -20.98
C GLN A 894 -0.48 -41.78 -22.02
N PHE A 895 0.54 -41.50 -22.84
CA PHE A 895 0.42 -40.61 -24.00
C PHE A 895 -0.36 -41.24 -25.13
N VAL A 896 -1.10 -40.44 -25.90
CA VAL A 896 -1.73 -40.89 -27.15
C VAL A 896 -0.66 -41.25 -28.17
N ARG A 897 -0.81 -42.41 -28.80
CA ARG A 897 0.02 -42.84 -29.92
C ARG A 897 -0.27 -41.93 -31.11
N ARG A 898 0.80 -41.41 -31.71
CA ARG A 898 0.74 -40.51 -32.86
C ARG A 898 1.58 -41.06 -34.01
N ASP A 899 1.19 -40.75 -35.24
CA ASP A 899 2.03 -41.07 -36.41
C ASP A 899 3.20 -40.07 -36.58
N ALA A 900 4.03 -40.28 -37.62
CA ALA A 900 5.17 -39.41 -37.91
C ALA A 900 4.79 -37.96 -38.24
N ALA A 901 3.54 -37.70 -38.63
CA ALA A 901 3.02 -36.34 -38.87
C ALA A 901 2.35 -35.75 -37.61
N GLY A 902 2.30 -36.49 -36.51
CA GLY A 902 1.73 -36.06 -35.23
C GLY A 902 0.22 -36.26 -35.10
N PHE A 903 -0.42 -36.98 -36.03
CA PHE A 903 -1.85 -37.29 -35.95
C PHE A 903 -2.10 -38.32 -34.84
N PRO A 904 -3.11 -38.12 -33.97
CA PRO A 904 -3.53 -39.14 -33.02
C PRO A 904 -4.03 -40.39 -33.75
N LEU A 905 -3.77 -41.57 -33.17
CA LEU A 905 -4.11 -42.86 -33.74
C LEU A 905 -5.19 -43.58 -32.91
N TYR A 906 -5.99 -44.40 -33.59
CA TYR A 906 -6.84 -45.40 -32.93
C TYR A 906 -6.08 -46.69 -32.65
N GLU A 907 -6.67 -47.57 -31.82
CA GLU A 907 -6.10 -48.86 -31.42
C GLU A 907 -5.78 -49.78 -32.62
N ASP A 908 -6.52 -49.64 -33.71
CA ASP A 908 -6.28 -50.35 -34.98
C ASP A 908 -5.13 -49.77 -35.82
N GLY A 909 -4.49 -48.69 -35.34
CA GLY A 909 -3.39 -48.00 -36.01
C GLY A 909 -3.81 -46.99 -37.07
N THR A 910 -5.11 -46.80 -37.31
CA THR A 910 -5.62 -45.78 -38.24
C THR A 910 -5.56 -44.38 -37.61
N ARG A 911 -5.53 -43.33 -38.44
CA ARG A 911 -5.60 -41.94 -37.95
C ARG A 911 -6.98 -41.66 -37.35
N ALA A 912 -6.98 -40.97 -36.21
CA ALA A 912 -8.22 -40.48 -35.64
C ALA A 912 -8.90 -39.48 -36.57
N GLN A 913 -10.23 -39.54 -36.63
CA GLN A 913 -11.04 -38.64 -37.45
C GLN A 913 -11.60 -37.52 -36.59
N ARG A 914 -11.80 -36.35 -37.20
CA ARG A 914 -12.40 -35.19 -36.53
C ARG A 914 -13.83 -35.47 -36.12
N ILE A 915 -14.26 -34.84 -35.03
CA ILE A 915 -15.67 -34.75 -34.67
C ILE A 915 -16.47 -33.97 -35.74
N GLU A 916 -17.73 -34.36 -35.95
CA GLU A 916 -18.62 -33.69 -36.89
C GLU A 916 -18.99 -32.28 -36.39
N PRO A 917 -19.06 -31.26 -37.27
CA PRO A 917 -19.36 -29.88 -36.86
C PRO A 917 -20.65 -29.76 -36.04
N THR A 918 -21.69 -30.51 -36.40
CA THR A 918 -22.99 -30.51 -35.69
C THR A 918 -22.91 -31.11 -34.29
N GLN A 919 -21.90 -31.95 -34.02
CA GLN A 919 -21.67 -32.54 -32.71
C GLN A 919 -20.85 -31.61 -31.80
N ILE A 920 -20.01 -30.74 -32.35
CA ILE A 920 -19.24 -29.74 -31.57
C ILE A 920 -20.20 -28.89 -30.73
N ALA A 921 -21.28 -28.38 -31.32
CA ALA A 921 -22.28 -27.57 -30.62
C ALA A 921 -23.05 -28.33 -29.53
N ARG A 922 -23.05 -29.67 -29.58
CA ARG A 922 -23.73 -30.55 -28.61
C ARG A 922 -22.81 -31.05 -27.50
N LEU A 923 -21.51 -30.72 -27.55
CA LEU A 923 -20.61 -31.11 -26.48
C LEU A 923 -21.09 -30.48 -25.15
N PRO A 924 -21.12 -31.24 -24.05
CA PRO A 924 -21.57 -30.69 -22.77
C PRO A 924 -20.62 -29.57 -22.33
N LEU A 925 -21.18 -28.53 -21.71
CA LEU A 925 -20.41 -27.40 -21.18
C LEU A 925 -19.42 -27.89 -20.11
N LEU A 926 -18.13 -27.76 -20.40
CA LEU A 926 -17.05 -28.12 -19.48
C LEU A 926 -16.79 -26.99 -18.50
N LYS A 927 -17.20 -27.15 -17.24
CA LYS A 927 -17.06 -26.14 -16.19
C LYS A 927 -15.84 -26.44 -15.33
N CYS A 928 -14.87 -25.54 -15.31
CA CYS A 928 -13.59 -25.75 -14.67
C CYS A 928 -13.32 -24.71 -13.57
N PHE A 929 -12.77 -25.16 -12.45
CA PHE A 929 -12.10 -24.31 -11.46
C PHE A 929 -10.59 -24.35 -11.68
N ALA A 930 -9.96 -23.19 -11.53
CA ALA A 930 -8.51 -23.05 -11.46
C ALA A 930 -8.10 -22.29 -10.20
N HIS A 931 -6.91 -22.64 -9.70
CA HIS A 931 -6.22 -21.88 -8.67
C HIS A 931 -4.72 -21.88 -8.96
N SER A 932 -4.03 -20.77 -8.67
CA SER A 932 -2.59 -20.65 -8.84
C SER A 932 -2.16 -20.90 -10.29
N SER A 933 -1.37 -21.95 -10.55
CA SER A 933 -0.93 -22.37 -11.89
C SER A 933 -2.04 -23.02 -12.74
N GLY A 934 -3.22 -23.29 -12.20
CA GLY A 934 -4.31 -23.92 -12.95
C GLY A 934 -4.70 -23.16 -14.22
N ILE A 935 -4.61 -21.82 -14.22
CA ILE A 935 -4.84 -20.98 -15.40
C ILE A 935 -3.76 -21.17 -16.49
N ALA A 936 -2.51 -21.44 -16.10
CA ALA A 936 -1.44 -21.75 -17.05
C ALA A 936 -1.68 -23.12 -17.68
N THR A 937 -2.01 -24.13 -16.86
CA THR A 937 -2.35 -25.47 -17.35
C THR A 937 -3.53 -25.40 -18.31
N ALA A 938 -4.62 -24.70 -17.96
CA ALA A 938 -5.79 -24.54 -18.82
C ALA A 938 -5.45 -24.01 -20.22
N GLN A 939 -4.66 -22.93 -20.30
CA GLN A 939 -4.27 -22.34 -21.59
C GLN A 939 -3.34 -23.25 -22.39
N GLN A 940 -2.52 -24.07 -21.72
CA GLN A 940 -1.73 -25.10 -22.41
C GLN A 940 -2.60 -26.24 -22.97
N LEU A 941 -3.76 -26.54 -22.36
CA LEU A 941 -4.73 -27.46 -22.96
C LEU A 941 -5.35 -26.83 -24.21
N ASP A 942 -5.68 -25.53 -24.16
CA ASP A 942 -6.22 -24.79 -25.31
C ASP A 942 -5.22 -24.75 -26.49
N ASN A 943 -3.93 -24.50 -26.21
CA ASN A 943 -2.86 -24.51 -27.22
C ASN A 943 -2.76 -25.87 -27.93
N GLN A 944 -2.83 -26.97 -27.17
CA GLN A 944 -2.80 -28.31 -27.74
C GLN A 944 -4.08 -28.63 -28.52
N ALA A 945 -5.24 -28.19 -28.04
CA ALA A 945 -6.51 -28.34 -28.74
C ALA A 945 -6.50 -27.62 -30.10
N CYS A 946 -5.91 -26.42 -30.17
CA CYS A 946 -5.71 -25.72 -31.45
C CYS A 946 -4.80 -26.54 -32.38
N ARG A 947 -3.66 -27.02 -31.87
CA ARG A 947 -2.69 -27.80 -32.67
C ARG A 947 -3.30 -29.09 -33.25
N ASP A 948 -4.04 -29.85 -32.45
CA ASP A 948 -4.67 -31.07 -32.94
C ASP A 948 -5.93 -30.77 -33.77
N GLY A 949 -6.70 -29.74 -33.43
CA GLY A 949 -7.86 -29.30 -34.21
C GLY A 949 -7.47 -28.88 -35.63
N GLU A 950 -6.42 -28.08 -35.78
CA GLU A 950 -5.87 -27.69 -37.08
C GLU A 950 -5.38 -28.90 -37.88
N ARG A 951 -4.67 -29.85 -37.25
CA ARG A 951 -4.24 -31.10 -37.88
C ARG A 951 -5.41 -31.94 -38.36
N LEU A 952 -6.44 -32.06 -37.54
CA LEU A 952 -7.68 -32.78 -37.84
C LEU A 952 -8.57 -32.04 -38.85
N GLY A 953 -8.21 -30.81 -39.24
CA GLY A 953 -8.89 -30.02 -40.27
C GLY A 953 -10.12 -29.26 -39.77
N LEU A 954 -10.15 -28.85 -38.50
CA LEU A 954 -11.16 -27.93 -37.99
C LEU A 954 -10.83 -26.49 -38.42
N THR A 955 -11.86 -25.74 -38.80
CA THR A 955 -11.75 -24.31 -39.09
C THR A 955 -11.63 -23.49 -37.80
N ALA A 956 -11.16 -22.25 -37.91
CA ALA A 956 -11.06 -21.35 -36.74
C ALA A 956 -12.42 -21.10 -36.07
N ASP A 957 -13.52 -21.01 -36.82
CA ASP A 957 -14.87 -20.81 -36.26
C ASP A 957 -15.40 -22.06 -35.57
N GLU A 958 -15.06 -23.25 -36.08
CA GLU A 958 -15.33 -24.51 -35.39
C GLU A 958 -14.56 -24.60 -34.07
N LEU A 959 -13.29 -24.18 -34.04
CA LEU A 959 -12.51 -24.10 -32.80
C LEU A 959 -13.08 -23.08 -31.81
N ARG A 960 -13.55 -21.91 -32.27
CA ARG A 960 -14.25 -20.96 -31.41
C ARG A 960 -15.50 -21.57 -30.81
N THR A 961 -16.28 -22.30 -31.62
CA THR A 961 -17.48 -23.02 -31.15
C THR A 961 -17.10 -24.09 -30.13
N PHE A 962 -16.00 -24.82 -30.36
CA PHE A 962 -15.47 -25.81 -29.42
C PHE A 962 -15.11 -25.19 -28.07
N PHE A 963 -14.37 -24.08 -28.05
CA PHE A 963 -14.01 -23.40 -26.79
C PHE A 963 -15.21 -22.73 -26.10
N ASP A 964 -16.26 -22.39 -26.84
CA ASP A 964 -17.51 -21.91 -26.27
C ASP A 964 -18.28 -22.99 -25.48
N ARG A 965 -17.86 -24.26 -25.62
CA ARG A 965 -18.33 -25.40 -24.81
C ARG A 965 -17.48 -25.61 -23.55
N ALA A 966 -16.69 -24.63 -23.15
CA ALA A 966 -15.91 -24.64 -21.92
C ALA A 966 -15.97 -23.28 -21.21
N LEU A 967 -15.94 -23.30 -19.88
CA LEU A 967 -15.95 -22.12 -19.01
C LEU A 967 -14.98 -22.33 -17.85
N LEU A 968 -14.18 -21.31 -17.55
CA LEU A 968 -13.19 -21.36 -16.46
C LEU A 968 -13.47 -20.28 -15.41
N VAL A 969 -13.41 -20.66 -14.12
CA VAL A 969 -13.39 -19.73 -12.99
C VAL A 969 -12.07 -19.89 -12.26
N SER A 970 -11.22 -18.86 -12.30
CA SER A 970 -9.87 -18.87 -11.74
C SER A 970 -9.79 -17.98 -10.49
N PHE A 971 -9.33 -18.56 -9.37
CA PHE A 971 -9.08 -17.86 -8.12
C PHE A 971 -7.57 -17.76 -7.86
N GLY A 972 -7.03 -16.55 -7.85
CA GLY A 972 -5.58 -16.31 -7.76
C GLY A 972 -4.88 -16.79 -9.02
N SER A 973 -5.18 -16.16 -10.16
CA SER A 973 -4.56 -16.45 -11.44
C SER A 973 -3.08 -16.09 -11.38
N ALA A 974 -2.22 -17.10 -11.33
CA ALA A 974 -0.79 -16.88 -11.16
C ALA A 974 -0.01 -16.86 -12.48
N ALA A 975 -0.70 -16.78 -13.61
CA ALA A 975 -0.13 -16.67 -14.96
C ALA A 975 -0.97 -15.70 -15.79
N ASP A 976 -0.39 -15.13 -16.85
CA ASP A 976 -1.11 -14.20 -17.71
C ASP A 976 -2.20 -14.92 -18.50
N ILE A 977 -3.37 -14.29 -18.55
CA ILE A 977 -4.45 -14.71 -19.44
C ILE A 977 -4.21 -14.06 -20.79
N ARG A 978 -3.86 -14.87 -21.79
CA ARG A 978 -3.71 -14.42 -23.18
C ARG A 978 -5.07 -14.18 -23.78
N LEU A 979 -5.47 -12.92 -23.81
CA LEU A 979 -6.79 -12.49 -24.24
C LEU A 979 -7.04 -12.80 -25.73
N ASP A 980 -6.03 -12.62 -26.57
CA ASP A 980 -6.17 -12.76 -28.04
C ASP A 980 -5.98 -14.19 -28.56
N TRP A 981 -5.63 -15.14 -27.70
CA TRP A 981 -5.51 -16.55 -28.10
C TRP A 981 -6.89 -17.20 -28.24
N LEU A 982 -6.99 -18.17 -29.17
CA LEU A 982 -8.11 -19.11 -29.17
C LEU A 982 -8.07 -19.90 -27.86
N GLY A 983 -9.21 -19.98 -27.16
CA GLY A 983 -9.26 -20.70 -25.90
C GLY A 983 -10.50 -20.42 -25.07
N THR A 984 -10.53 -21.06 -23.92
CA THR A 984 -11.64 -21.05 -22.97
C THR A 984 -11.85 -19.66 -22.35
N SER A 985 -13.10 -19.20 -22.23
CA SER A 985 -13.42 -17.92 -21.57
C SER A 985 -13.31 -18.03 -20.04
N VAL A 986 -12.89 -16.94 -19.38
CA VAL A 986 -12.43 -16.98 -17.98
C VAL A 986 -13.11 -15.91 -17.12
N VAL A 987 -13.58 -16.30 -15.93
CA VAL A 987 -13.81 -15.38 -14.81
C VAL A 987 -12.58 -15.40 -13.93
N ASP A 988 -11.93 -14.25 -13.75
CA ASP A 988 -10.62 -14.11 -13.12
C ASP A 988 -10.72 -13.29 -11.83
N VAL A 989 -10.47 -13.96 -10.70
CA VAL A 989 -10.59 -13.42 -9.35
C VAL A 989 -9.21 -13.47 -8.69
N THR A 990 -8.43 -12.40 -8.83
CA THR A 990 -7.04 -12.35 -8.33
C THR A 990 -6.87 -11.20 -7.35
N ALA A 991 -6.39 -11.49 -6.15
CA ALA A 991 -6.21 -10.51 -5.09
C ALA A 991 -4.91 -9.70 -5.28
N PHE A 992 -4.97 -8.42 -4.93
CA PHE A 992 -3.83 -7.50 -4.90
C PHE A 992 -2.72 -8.03 -3.99
N ASN A 993 -3.05 -8.50 -2.79
CA ASN A 993 -2.06 -9.05 -1.88
C ASN A 993 -1.70 -10.51 -2.14
N ASP A 994 -2.17 -11.12 -3.22
CA ASP A 994 -1.64 -12.41 -3.66
C ASP A 994 -0.31 -12.19 -4.39
N VAL A 995 0.75 -11.95 -3.63
CA VAL A 995 2.09 -11.61 -4.17
C VAL A 995 2.67 -12.71 -5.06
N ARG A 996 2.28 -13.97 -4.85
CA ARG A 996 2.70 -15.10 -5.70
C ARG A 996 2.02 -15.06 -7.06
N SER A 997 0.76 -14.65 -7.10
CA SER A 997 0.00 -14.46 -8.34
C SER A 997 0.39 -13.16 -9.04
N LEU A 998 0.59 -12.07 -8.31
CA LEU A 998 1.13 -10.82 -8.84
C LEU A 998 2.49 -11.04 -9.50
N ALA A 999 3.46 -11.64 -8.80
CA ALA A 999 4.77 -11.95 -9.39
C ALA A 999 4.65 -12.90 -10.59
N GLY A 1000 3.59 -13.69 -10.68
CA GLY A 1000 3.31 -14.57 -11.81
C GLY A 1000 2.66 -13.90 -13.03
N THR A 1001 2.32 -12.62 -12.97
CA THR A 1001 1.46 -11.95 -13.96
C THR A 1001 1.95 -10.56 -14.32
N THR A 1002 1.51 -10.03 -15.46
CA THR A 1002 1.88 -8.70 -15.96
C THR A 1002 0.66 -7.78 -16.10
N SER A 1003 -0.56 -8.29 -15.84
CA SER A 1003 -1.76 -7.46 -15.83
C SER A 1003 -1.68 -6.32 -14.81
N ARG A 1004 -2.06 -5.12 -15.26
CA ARG A 1004 -2.14 -3.91 -14.41
C ARG A 1004 -3.39 -3.90 -13.53
N HIS A 1005 -4.43 -4.61 -13.94
CA HIS A 1005 -5.73 -4.64 -13.25
C HIS A 1005 -5.67 -5.24 -11.84
N TYR A 1006 -4.63 -6.01 -11.52
CA TYR A 1006 -4.44 -6.56 -10.17
C TYR A 1006 -3.79 -5.57 -9.20
N VAL A 1007 -3.27 -4.43 -9.68
CA VAL A 1007 -2.66 -3.40 -8.84
C VAL A 1007 -3.75 -2.47 -8.32
N ILE A 1008 -3.76 -2.24 -7.01
CA ILE A 1008 -4.57 -1.20 -6.40
C ILE A 1008 -3.74 0.09 -6.40
N GLU A 1009 -4.24 1.12 -7.08
CA GLU A 1009 -3.71 2.49 -7.04
C GLU A 1009 -4.63 3.36 -6.14
N PRO A 1010 -4.18 4.54 -5.66
CA PRO A 1010 -4.99 5.42 -4.82
C PRO A 1010 -6.37 5.71 -5.43
N GLY A 1011 -7.44 5.49 -4.67
CA GLY A 1011 -8.82 5.57 -5.14
C GLY A 1011 -9.78 4.75 -4.28
N GLU A 1012 -10.99 4.49 -4.80
CA GLU A 1012 -12.08 3.84 -4.04
C GLU A 1012 -11.67 2.46 -3.48
N HIS A 1013 -10.94 1.64 -4.25
CA HIS A 1013 -10.47 0.33 -3.76
C HIS A 1013 -9.40 0.45 -2.68
N ALA A 1014 -8.51 1.44 -2.77
CA ALA A 1014 -7.51 1.71 -1.74
C ALA A 1014 -8.17 2.21 -0.44
N ASP A 1015 -9.21 3.05 -0.54
CA ASP A 1015 -9.97 3.53 0.62
C ASP A 1015 -10.59 2.37 1.41
N VAL A 1016 -11.19 1.40 0.69
CA VAL A 1016 -11.77 0.19 1.32
C VAL A 1016 -10.69 -0.66 1.96
N LEU A 1017 -9.55 -0.86 1.29
CA LEU A 1017 -8.41 -1.59 1.84
C LEU A 1017 -7.95 -0.98 3.18
N GLN A 1018 -7.73 0.33 3.22
CA GLN A 1018 -7.29 1.02 4.43
C GLN A 1018 -8.33 0.97 5.55
N HIS A 1019 -9.61 1.12 5.21
CA HIS A 1019 -10.69 0.94 6.19
C HIS A 1019 -10.67 -0.47 6.81
N CYS A 1020 -10.50 -1.50 5.97
CA CYS A 1020 -10.49 -2.88 6.40
C CYS A 1020 -9.29 -3.23 7.29
N LEU A 1021 -8.10 -2.72 6.97
CA LEU A 1021 -6.89 -2.90 7.80
C LEU A 1021 -7.04 -2.34 9.22
N ALA A 1022 -7.88 -1.32 9.40
CA ALA A 1022 -8.06 -0.64 10.69
C ALA A 1022 -9.29 -1.13 11.48
N ARG A 1023 -10.38 -1.52 10.81
CA ARG A 1023 -11.70 -1.66 11.47
C ARG A 1023 -12.43 -2.98 11.22
N THR A 1024 -12.03 -3.78 10.24
CA THR A 1024 -12.80 -4.98 9.85
C THR A 1024 -12.29 -6.22 10.58
N GLN A 1025 -13.22 -7.03 11.12
CA GLN A 1025 -12.87 -8.36 11.61
C GLN A 1025 -12.63 -9.31 10.41
N PRO A 1026 -11.47 -10.02 10.34
CA PRO A 1026 -11.11 -10.81 9.15
C PRO A 1026 -12.13 -11.87 8.73
N ALA A 1027 -12.83 -12.50 9.68
CA ALA A 1027 -13.82 -13.54 9.39
C ALA A 1027 -15.07 -13.01 8.65
N ASP A 1028 -15.44 -11.76 8.91
CA ASP A 1028 -16.62 -11.11 8.34
C ASP A 1028 -16.33 -10.47 6.98
N TYR A 1029 -15.06 -10.25 6.67
CA TYR A 1029 -14.65 -9.58 5.45
C TYR A 1029 -15.11 -10.31 4.18
N ARG A 1030 -15.67 -9.54 3.25
CA ARG A 1030 -16.01 -9.96 1.89
C ARG A 1030 -15.57 -8.88 0.91
N TYR A 1031 -15.03 -9.28 -0.24
CA TYR A 1031 -14.63 -8.32 -1.28
C TYR A 1031 -15.82 -7.85 -2.13
N GLU A 1032 -16.90 -7.40 -1.47
CA GLU A 1032 -18.15 -6.91 -2.10
C GLU A 1032 -17.90 -5.69 -3.01
N HIS A 1033 -16.86 -4.92 -2.70
CA HIS A 1033 -16.43 -3.73 -3.44
C HIS A 1033 -15.66 -4.05 -4.74
N ALA A 1034 -15.36 -5.33 -5.02
CA ALA A 1034 -14.63 -5.71 -6.22
C ALA A 1034 -15.43 -5.37 -7.49
N THR A 1035 -14.75 -4.84 -8.50
CA THR A 1035 -15.38 -4.37 -9.75
C THR A 1035 -14.99 -5.26 -10.93
N PRO A 1036 -15.95 -5.87 -11.65
CA PRO A 1036 -15.66 -6.64 -12.85
C PRO A 1036 -15.37 -5.75 -14.05
N ILE A 1037 -14.24 -6.01 -14.71
CA ILE A 1037 -13.85 -5.47 -16.02
C ILE A 1037 -14.04 -6.57 -17.05
N TRP A 1038 -14.73 -6.25 -18.14
CA TRP A 1038 -15.04 -7.21 -19.21
C TRP A 1038 -14.17 -6.94 -20.42
N GLU A 1039 -13.42 -7.95 -20.83
CA GLU A 1039 -12.53 -7.92 -21.98
C GLU A 1039 -12.97 -8.98 -23.00
N GLU A 1040 -12.83 -8.68 -24.28
CA GLU A 1040 -13.13 -9.61 -25.39
C GLU A 1040 -11.95 -9.56 -26.37
N GLY A 1041 -11.28 -10.70 -26.55
CA GLY A 1041 -10.09 -10.80 -27.38
C GLY A 1041 -10.39 -10.99 -28.87
N ALA A 1042 -9.36 -10.88 -29.69
CA ALA A 1042 -9.47 -10.96 -31.16
C ALA A 1042 -10.09 -12.27 -31.67
N GLN A 1043 -9.95 -13.37 -30.93
CA GLN A 1043 -10.52 -14.68 -31.27
C GLN A 1043 -11.84 -14.98 -30.54
N GLY A 1044 -12.41 -13.99 -29.86
CA GLY A 1044 -13.68 -14.05 -29.13
C GLY A 1044 -13.61 -14.74 -27.76
N LYS A 1045 -12.42 -14.88 -27.18
CA LYS A 1045 -12.26 -15.26 -25.78
C LYS A 1045 -12.74 -14.11 -24.90
N ILE A 1046 -13.58 -14.40 -23.91
CA ILE A 1046 -14.07 -13.39 -22.96
C ILE A 1046 -13.34 -13.56 -21.64
N VAL A 1047 -12.92 -12.45 -21.03
CA VAL A 1047 -12.35 -12.42 -19.68
C VAL A 1047 -13.15 -11.44 -18.81
N ALA A 1048 -13.66 -11.92 -17.68
CA ALA A 1048 -14.27 -11.11 -16.63
C ALA A 1048 -13.27 -10.97 -15.49
N ARG A 1049 -12.50 -9.88 -15.48
CA ARG A 1049 -11.42 -9.65 -14.52
C ARG A 1049 -11.90 -8.80 -13.35
N LEU A 1050 -11.79 -9.33 -12.14
CA LEU A 1050 -12.13 -8.56 -10.94
C LEU A 1050 -10.97 -7.67 -10.49
N THR A 1051 -11.28 -6.42 -10.20
CA THR A 1051 -10.35 -5.41 -9.67
C THR A 1051 -10.71 -5.02 -8.25
N GLY A 1052 -9.71 -4.55 -7.49
CA GLY A 1052 -9.90 -4.17 -6.09
C GLY A 1052 -10.01 -5.34 -5.11
N VAL A 1053 -9.87 -6.58 -5.58
CA VAL A 1053 -9.90 -7.76 -4.70
C VAL A 1053 -8.66 -7.74 -3.80
N PHE A 1054 -8.84 -7.92 -2.50
CA PHE A 1054 -7.77 -8.24 -1.54
C PHE A 1054 -8.31 -9.24 -0.51
N LEU A 1055 -7.41 -9.90 0.21
CA LEU A 1055 -7.74 -10.90 1.24
C LEU A 1055 -7.09 -10.50 2.57
N LEU A 1056 -7.86 -10.56 3.66
CA LEU A 1056 -7.31 -10.34 5.00
C LEU A 1056 -6.81 -11.64 5.61
N ASP A 1057 -5.65 -11.57 6.26
CA ASP A 1057 -5.16 -12.59 7.17
C ASP A 1057 -5.85 -12.51 8.55
N ASP A 1058 -5.45 -13.38 9.47
CA ASP A 1058 -6.08 -13.46 10.80
C ASP A 1058 -5.78 -12.24 11.69
N GLN A 1059 -4.81 -11.39 11.32
CA GLN A 1059 -4.44 -10.16 12.02
C GLN A 1059 -4.95 -8.90 11.29
N ALA A 1060 -5.84 -9.05 10.31
CA ALA A 1060 -6.25 -7.98 9.41
C ALA A 1060 -5.04 -7.31 8.73
N ARG A 1061 -4.13 -8.14 8.21
CA ARG A 1061 -3.00 -7.77 7.35
C ARG A 1061 -3.11 -8.51 6.01
N LEU A 1062 -2.15 -8.25 5.13
CA LEU A 1062 -2.16 -8.70 3.74
C LEU A 1062 -1.35 -9.97 3.49
N ASN A 1063 -0.85 -10.64 4.53
CA ASN A 1063 -0.12 -11.89 4.36
C ASN A 1063 -1.05 -13.05 3.93
N ASP A 1064 -0.48 -14.19 3.53
CA ASP A 1064 -1.22 -15.42 3.15
C ASP A 1064 -2.27 -15.21 2.03
N GLY A 1065 -2.05 -14.21 1.17
CA GLY A 1065 -2.95 -13.85 0.06
C GLY A 1065 -3.12 -14.93 -1.02
N HIS A 1066 -2.33 -16.01 -1.00
CA HIS A 1066 -2.44 -17.12 -1.95
C HIS A 1066 -3.36 -18.25 -1.47
N SER A 1067 -3.96 -18.14 -0.29
CA SER A 1067 -4.81 -19.18 0.28
C SER A 1067 -6.13 -19.33 -0.48
N ILE A 1068 -6.32 -20.45 -1.19
CA ILE A 1068 -7.60 -20.76 -1.86
C ILE A 1068 -8.79 -20.72 -0.89
N ARG A 1069 -8.58 -21.10 0.37
CA ARG A 1069 -9.61 -21.01 1.40
C ARG A 1069 -10.09 -19.58 1.60
N ARG A 1070 -9.19 -18.59 1.64
CA ARG A 1070 -9.54 -17.18 1.82
C ARG A 1070 -10.26 -16.62 0.59
N TYR A 1071 -9.82 -16.98 -0.62
CA TYR A 1071 -10.53 -16.63 -1.86
C TYR A 1071 -12.00 -17.05 -1.85
N LEU A 1072 -12.29 -18.29 -1.42
CA LEU A 1072 -13.65 -18.82 -1.37
C LEU A 1072 -14.44 -18.29 -0.16
N ALA A 1073 -13.82 -18.20 1.01
CA ALA A 1073 -14.46 -17.74 2.24
C ALA A 1073 -14.88 -16.27 2.15
N ALA A 1074 -13.99 -15.40 1.63
CA ALA A 1074 -14.26 -13.98 1.46
C ALA A 1074 -15.12 -13.67 0.20
N SER A 1075 -15.56 -14.70 -0.54
CA SER A 1075 -16.31 -14.54 -1.79
C SER A 1075 -17.67 -13.84 -1.56
N PRO A 1076 -17.94 -12.73 -2.27
CA PRO A 1076 -19.15 -11.93 -2.11
C PRO A 1076 -20.37 -12.65 -2.66
N LEU A 1077 -21.55 -12.27 -2.18
CA LEU A 1077 -22.79 -12.93 -2.55
C LEU A 1077 -23.07 -12.83 -4.06
N TRP A 1078 -22.79 -11.68 -4.67
CA TRP A 1078 -23.02 -11.48 -6.10
C TRP A 1078 -22.12 -12.36 -6.99
N LEU A 1079 -20.91 -12.71 -6.53
CA LEU A 1079 -20.03 -13.62 -7.28
C LEU A 1079 -20.52 -15.07 -7.14
N ARG A 1080 -21.03 -15.45 -5.96
CA ARG A 1080 -21.69 -16.74 -5.75
C ARG A 1080 -22.92 -16.90 -6.65
N GLN A 1081 -23.67 -15.83 -6.92
CA GLN A 1081 -24.78 -15.84 -7.89
C GLN A 1081 -24.32 -16.15 -9.31
N TRP A 1082 -23.13 -15.69 -9.72
CA TRP A 1082 -22.58 -16.04 -11.05
C TRP A 1082 -22.28 -17.53 -11.13
N ILE A 1083 -21.68 -18.09 -10.08
CA ILE A 1083 -21.35 -19.51 -9.99
C ILE A 1083 -22.61 -20.37 -9.92
N ALA A 1084 -23.65 -19.93 -9.20
CA ALA A 1084 -24.96 -20.58 -9.20
C ALA A 1084 -25.54 -20.67 -10.62
N ARG A 1085 -25.52 -19.56 -11.38
CA ARG A 1085 -25.96 -19.56 -12.78
C ARG A 1085 -25.12 -20.47 -13.68
N PHE A 1086 -23.81 -20.57 -13.44
CA PHE A 1086 -22.96 -21.52 -14.16
C PHE A 1086 -23.30 -22.97 -13.81
N HIS A 1087 -23.60 -23.24 -12.54
CA HIS A 1087 -23.96 -24.57 -12.08
C HIS A 1087 -25.28 -25.03 -12.70
N ASP A 1088 -26.31 -24.17 -12.68
CA ASP A 1088 -27.67 -24.44 -13.16
C ASP A 1088 -27.81 -24.33 -14.69
N ALA A 1089 -26.76 -23.91 -15.41
CA ALA A 1089 -26.79 -23.76 -16.87
C ALA A 1089 -27.02 -25.12 -17.56
N PRO A 1090 -27.85 -25.18 -18.62
CA PRO A 1090 -28.12 -26.42 -19.34
C PRO A 1090 -26.85 -26.92 -20.05
N ALA A 1091 -26.76 -28.23 -20.27
CA ALA A 1091 -25.57 -28.87 -20.81
C ALA A 1091 -25.16 -28.36 -22.20
N ASP A 1092 -26.14 -27.90 -23.01
CA ASP A 1092 -25.96 -27.32 -24.34
C ASP A 1092 -25.76 -25.79 -24.33
N ALA A 1093 -25.58 -25.16 -23.16
CA ALA A 1093 -25.38 -23.71 -23.06
C ALA A 1093 -24.01 -23.23 -23.60
N SER A 1094 -24.00 -22.05 -24.22
CA SER A 1094 -22.79 -21.33 -24.65
C SER A 1094 -22.17 -20.56 -23.50
N ALA A 1095 -20.85 -20.71 -23.30
CA ALA A 1095 -20.12 -19.94 -22.28
C ALA A 1095 -20.21 -18.42 -22.53
N ARG A 1096 -20.12 -17.99 -23.80
CA ARG A 1096 -20.28 -16.58 -24.18
C ARG A 1096 -21.67 -16.04 -23.87
N GLU A 1097 -22.72 -16.81 -24.14
CA GLU A 1097 -24.10 -16.38 -23.83
C GLU A 1097 -24.30 -16.21 -22.32
N ILE A 1098 -23.84 -17.18 -21.53
CA ILE A 1098 -23.89 -17.11 -20.07
C ILE A 1098 -23.14 -15.88 -19.56
N LEU A 1099 -21.89 -15.67 -20.00
CA LEU A 1099 -21.08 -14.52 -19.57
C LEU A 1099 -21.68 -13.18 -20.01
N ARG A 1100 -22.25 -13.09 -21.22
CA ARG A 1100 -22.95 -11.89 -21.68
C ARG A 1100 -24.21 -11.60 -20.86
N ALA A 1101 -24.92 -12.62 -20.39
CA ALA A 1101 -26.09 -12.47 -19.53
C ALA A 1101 -25.74 -11.99 -18.11
N LEU A 1102 -24.47 -12.10 -17.68
CA LEU A 1102 -23.96 -11.55 -16.42
C LEU A 1102 -23.56 -10.08 -16.51
N ARG A 1103 -23.38 -9.53 -17.73
CA ARG A 1103 -23.11 -8.10 -17.91
C ARG A 1103 -24.35 -7.30 -17.50
N PRO A 1104 -24.25 -6.34 -16.56
CA PRO A 1104 -25.35 -5.42 -16.33
C PRO A 1104 -25.68 -4.66 -17.63
N PRO A 1105 -26.95 -4.36 -17.92
CA PRO A 1105 -27.31 -3.60 -19.11
C PRO A 1105 -26.54 -2.28 -19.13
N MET A 1106 -25.99 -1.89 -20.28
CA MET A 1106 -25.05 -0.77 -20.47
C MET A 1106 -25.53 0.55 -19.84
N ALA A 1107 -26.85 0.75 -19.77
CA ALA A 1107 -27.50 1.90 -19.12
C ALA A 1107 -27.27 1.96 -17.59
N ALA A 1108 -27.16 0.83 -16.90
CA ALA A 1108 -26.90 0.78 -15.45
C ALA A 1108 -25.44 1.12 -15.11
N TYR A 1109 -24.50 0.81 -16.00
CA TYR A 1109 -23.09 1.17 -15.86
C TYR A 1109 -22.87 2.67 -16.11
N GLN A 1110 -23.53 3.23 -17.13
CA GLN A 1110 -23.56 4.67 -17.36
C GLN A 1110 -24.29 5.43 -16.24
N ALA A 1111 -25.33 4.87 -15.63
CA ALA A 1111 -26.02 5.49 -14.50
C ALA A 1111 -25.21 5.42 -13.18
N ARG A 1112 -24.42 4.35 -12.94
CA ARG A 1112 -23.48 4.29 -11.82
C ARG A 1112 -22.28 5.21 -12.01
N SER A 1113 -21.72 5.26 -13.22
CA SER A 1113 -20.69 6.22 -13.60
C SER A 1113 -21.20 7.65 -13.46
N ALA A 1114 -22.38 7.99 -13.98
CA ALA A 1114 -22.99 9.31 -13.86
C ALA A 1114 -23.40 9.65 -12.43
N ASN A 1115 -23.84 8.68 -11.61
CA ASN A 1115 -24.08 8.89 -10.16
C ASN A 1115 -22.78 9.00 -9.37
N GLN A 1116 -21.67 8.37 -9.81
CA GLN A 1116 -20.34 8.59 -9.26
C GLN A 1116 -19.80 9.96 -9.69
N THR A 1117 -20.02 10.40 -10.92
CA THR A 1117 -19.68 11.76 -11.38
C THR A 1117 -20.54 12.81 -10.67
N ALA A 1118 -21.82 12.53 -10.44
CA ALA A 1118 -22.71 13.41 -9.68
C ALA A 1118 -22.37 13.42 -8.18
N ARG A 1119 -22.00 12.27 -7.59
CA ARG A 1119 -21.48 12.20 -6.22
C ARG A 1119 -20.08 12.82 -6.08
N ARG A 1120 -19.24 12.78 -7.12
CA ARG A 1120 -17.94 13.51 -7.21
C ARG A 1120 -18.09 14.98 -7.57
N ALA A 1121 -19.28 15.41 -8.00
CA ALA A 1121 -19.63 16.82 -8.21
C ALA A 1121 -20.40 17.39 -7.00
N LEU A 1122 -20.96 16.53 -6.13
CA LEU A 1122 -21.66 16.86 -4.88
C LEU A 1122 -20.82 16.62 -3.62
N ALA A 1123 -19.71 15.86 -3.71
CA ALA A 1123 -18.66 15.70 -2.71
C ALA A 1123 -17.40 16.43 -3.20
#